data_AF-A0A934H502-F1
#
_entry.id   AF-A0A934H502-F1
#
_cell.length_a   1.000
_cell.length_b   1.000
_cell.length_c   1.000
_cell.angle_alpha   90.00
_cell.angle_beta   90.00
_cell.angle_gamma   90.00
#
_symmetry.space_group_name_H-M   'P 1'
#
loop_
_entity.id
_entity.type
_entity.pdbx_description
1 polymer ?
#
loop_
_entity_poly.entity_id
_entity_poly.type
_entity_poly.pdbx_seq_one_letter_code
_entity_poly.pdbx_strand_id
1 'polypeptide(L)'
;MLAMLGVARTPGESVSHRAFVEANLYSQQTKTLSLIVTATNSQVARHAVEAVGGKITSDLWLINSVAATLPVNQIEQLAAYSGVQAVVANKGVEGADSSGWPGYVTSMRVLKSYYTLVSTQPNPVSYLPDGGFVSLGEKGNLLIVNADGSQRAKRNFTGGPFYTAPVVLSSNGTIYFAGQTMRVYALNPDGSTLWQFAINGSTNKFVGGVALGEDGTVYAADNARWVYALDGNTGQEKWRSKAGLAGANNTTPVVGVDGSVYITTDKGSVLALNSDGTAKWTYNTATSLTLSPTLSPDGTVFVASTGNKKLFALDAGTGAPKWSFTAAGAIRVNPIFDPQGNVYLASEPGLYSLDPNGRPRFYFAATGGSFKTSPSLTPDGQTLYIGNAGPNIFAIDTATGTSKWIYTMAGSMAAAPVLDGGGQILAGDTLNNFVVVDADGSLVNRLKLTGTVTQSPAASQTGSVAVRVGTTGLAILDLLPNHWDGRPDVQRTNNKNYYKLVNPVSIDVGANILHNTSYGSNRNIRGAGVTIAVVDTGIYFDADTINTLTGRINQQFLGQVDYIDKACAVKPDGALAGVQYSNYCWLTDKHYSRDGNGHGTMVAGAIWNNLMDEVTGATMGVAPDANVISVRVMNNDGIGTYETVIKGIQWVVENKAAKGIKIMNLSISAYPTVPYFIDPLNRAVERAWESGIVVVAAAGNLGPNAETITVPGNDPYVITVGAINEKRTPGYWADDTLPAFTSTGPTLDGFVKPDILAPGSQIVSFMYNACKAAPADPNCMSKSQKLVRDHIDYSETASLFRMSGTSTATPIVSSVVALMLQVNPNLTPDEVKFRLKFTARPAVRPEGDPVYSPMQQGNGRIWAPDAVLGINFPAEKDNASMDINSDLAHNDLEFAYHYPGPVQKMISDNGEAYLYFVQDANGQVLALGAVRTSDKMWLDRETIGMLTWNSGQLRWPGDSMVSAGGSYAWNGGSYAWNGGSYAWNGGSYAWNGGSYAWNGGSYAWNGGSYAWNGGSYAWNGGSYAWNGGSYAWNGGSYAWNGGSYAWNGNLVDTSQESIGVTQWVEDP
;
A
#
# COMPACT_ATOMS: atom_id res chain seq x y z
N MET A 1 -2.24 25.08 14.02
CA MET A 1 -1.77 26.25 13.24
C MET A 1 -2.49 27.54 13.63
N LEU A 2 -3.81 27.56 13.88
CA LEU A 2 -4.54 28.75 14.38
C LEU A 2 -4.05 29.32 15.73
N ALA A 3 -3.48 28.49 16.62
CA ALA A 3 -2.95 28.97 17.90
C ALA A 3 -1.63 29.78 17.79
N MET A 4 -0.94 29.73 16.64
CA MET A 4 0.29 30.51 16.42
C MET A 4 0.02 31.98 16.01
N LEU A 5 -1.24 32.37 15.77
CA LEU A 5 -1.57 33.72 15.33
C LEU A 5 -1.79 34.73 16.46
N GLY A 6 -1.77 34.33 17.74
CA GLY A 6 -1.45 35.22 18.87
C GLY A 6 -2.04 36.64 18.88
N VAL A 7 -3.26 36.89 18.42
CA VAL A 7 -3.92 38.20 18.61
C VAL A 7 -5.21 38.01 19.40
N ALA A 8 -5.09 38.03 20.73
CA ALA A 8 -6.22 38.41 21.58
C ALA A 8 -6.51 39.90 21.31
N ARG A 9 -7.72 40.23 20.85
CA ARG A 9 -8.13 41.60 20.48
C ARG A 9 -8.98 42.25 21.57
N THR A 10 -8.67 43.49 21.90
CA THR A 10 -9.57 44.42 22.58
C THR A 10 -10.41 45.20 21.54
N PRO A 11 -11.70 45.50 21.80
CA PRO A 11 -12.52 46.28 20.87
C PRO A 11 -12.05 47.74 20.84
N GLY A 12 -11.60 48.25 19.67
CA GLY A 12 -11.37 49.68 19.45
C GLY A 12 -10.11 50.10 18.67
N GLU A 13 -9.19 49.19 18.32
CA GLU A 13 -8.03 49.54 17.49
C GLU A 13 -8.35 49.51 15.98
N SER A 14 -8.06 50.60 15.28
CA SER A 14 -8.05 50.65 13.81
C SER A 14 -6.92 49.77 13.27
N VAL A 15 -7.27 48.75 12.50
CA VAL A 15 -6.35 47.75 11.95
C VAL A 15 -5.41 48.42 10.93
N SER A 16 -4.10 48.41 11.18
CA SER A 16 -3.12 48.53 10.08
C SER A 16 -3.15 47.20 9.30
N HIS A 17 -3.80 47.20 8.15
CA HIS A 17 -3.94 46.06 7.24
C HIS A 17 -2.55 45.49 6.89
N ARG A 18 -2.28 44.21 7.21
CA ARG A 18 -1.07 43.51 6.78
C ARG A 18 -1.46 42.30 5.94
N ALA A 19 -0.95 42.24 4.71
CA ALA A 19 -1.10 41.09 3.84
C ALA A 19 -0.56 39.80 4.48
N PHE A 20 -1.08 38.66 4.08
CA PHE A 20 -0.49 37.37 4.41
C PHE A 20 0.84 37.20 3.70
N VAL A 21 1.85 36.73 4.42
CA VAL A 21 3.15 36.39 3.86
C VAL A 21 3.49 34.97 4.27
N GLU A 22 3.76 34.10 3.30
CA GLU A 22 4.19 32.74 3.58
C GLU A 22 5.49 32.75 4.39
N ALA A 23 5.46 32.12 5.57
CA ALA A 23 6.57 32.18 6.54
C ALA A 23 7.91 31.72 5.96
N ASN A 24 7.89 30.74 5.05
CA ASN A 24 9.09 30.16 4.47
C ASN A 24 9.87 31.14 3.57
N LEU A 25 9.24 32.22 3.10
CA LEU A 25 9.90 33.21 2.24
C LEU A 25 11.09 33.91 2.93
N TYR A 26 11.03 34.11 4.25
CA TYR A 26 12.11 34.73 5.03
C TYR A 26 13.29 33.79 5.30
N SER A 27 13.11 32.49 5.12
CA SER A 27 14.14 31.47 5.40
C SER A 27 15.02 31.13 4.19
N GLN A 28 14.69 31.65 3.00
CA GLN A 28 15.41 31.30 1.78
C GLN A 28 16.77 32.04 1.69
N GLN A 29 17.82 31.29 1.33
CA GLN A 29 19.19 31.82 1.18
C GLN A 29 19.41 32.64 -0.11
N THR A 30 18.39 32.77 -0.97
CA THR A 30 18.49 33.45 -2.27
C THR A 30 18.33 34.96 -2.12
N LYS A 31 19.05 35.74 -2.95
CA LYS A 31 18.91 37.21 -2.96
C LYS A 31 17.60 37.68 -3.60
N THR A 32 16.99 36.86 -4.47
CA THR A 32 15.77 37.15 -5.23
C THR A 32 14.86 35.92 -5.23
N LEU A 33 13.59 36.12 -4.89
CA LEU A 33 12.55 35.10 -4.79
C LEU A 33 11.64 35.12 -6.02
N SER A 34 11.02 33.98 -6.33
CA SER A 34 9.91 33.86 -7.28
C SER A 34 8.61 33.72 -6.48
N LEU A 35 7.65 34.62 -6.73
CA LEU A 35 6.48 34.84 -5.88
C LEU A 35 5.21 34.88 -6.73
N ILE A 36 4.08 34.57 -6.09
CA ILE A 36 2.75 34.94 -6.55
C ILE A 36 2.21 35.98 -5.57
N VAL A 37 1.81 37.12 -6.11
CA VAL A 37 1.30 38.26 -5.34
C VAL A 37 -0.16 38.43 -5.67
N THR A 38 -1.00 38.23 -4.66
CA THR A 38 -2.46 38.39 -4.74
C THR A 38 -2.85 39.74 -4.14
N ALA A 39 -3.75 40.43 -4.83
CA ALA A 39 -4.29 41.71 -4.40
C ALA A 39 -5.78 41.79 -4.72
N THR A 40 -6.40 42.93 -4.38
CA THR A 40 -7.81 43.20 -4.70
C THR A 40 -8.14 43.07 -6.20
N ASN A 41 -7.14 43.24 -7.06
CA ASN A 41 -7.18 42.89 -8.49
C ASN A 41 -5.73 42.78 -9.03
N SER A 42 -5.56 42.18 -10.21
CA SER A 42 -4.22 41.96 -10.79
C SER A 42 -3.46 43.26 -11.13
N GLN A 43 -4.14 44.38 -11.38
CA GLN A 43 -3.48 45.67 -11.63
C GLN A 43 -2.88 46.26 -10.35
N VAL A 44 -3.57 46.13 -9.21
CA VAL A 44 -3.04 46.52 -7.91
C VAL A 44 -1.82 45.65 -7.56
N ALA A 45 -1.91 44.33 -7.78
CA ALA A 45 -0.78 43.42 -7.56
C ALA A 45 0.44 43.82 -8.43
N ARG A 46 0.20 44.15 -9.71
CA ARG A 46 1.24 44.64 -10.63
C ARG A 46 1.92 45.91 -10.11
N HIS A 47 1.14 46.94 -9.82
CA HIS A 47 1.67 48.22 -9.34
C HIS A 47 2.41 48.07 -8.02
N ALA A 48 1.92 47.23 -7.10
CA ALA A 48 2.57 46.98 -5.82
C ALA A 48 3.96 46.37 -6.02
N VAL A 49 4.08 45.35 -6.88
CA VAL A 49 5.36 44.71 -7.19
C VAL A 49 6.33 45.68 -7.86
N GLU A 50 5.87 46.44 -8.86
CA GLU A 50 6.72 47.40 -9.57
C GLU A 50 7.19 48.53 -8.66
N ALA A 51 6.34 49.01 -7.74
CA ALA A 51 6.65 50.10 -6.81
C ALA A 51 7.78 49.75 -5.83
N VAL A 52 7.91 48.47 -5.44
CA VAL A 52 8.99 47.99 -4.56
C VAL A 52 10.21 47.46 -5.35
N GLY A 53 10.25 47.69 -6.66
CA GLY A 53 11.36 47.30 -7.54
C GLY A 53 11.38 45.82 -7.95
N GLY A 54 10.25 45.12 -7.85
CA GLY A 54 10.08 43.76 -8.36
C GLY A 54 9.85 43.73 -9.87
N LYS A 55 10.00 42.54 -10.46
CA LYS A 55 9.79 42.30 -11.90
C LYS A 55 8.66 41.31 -12.11
N ILE A 56 7.64 41.70 -12.85
CA ILE A 56 6.53 40.83 -13.26
C ILE A 56 7.02 39.79 -14.27
N THR A 57 6.65 38.53 -14.06
CA THR A 57 6.90 37.42 -14.98
C THR A 57 5.65 37.05 -15.77
N SER A 58 4.49 37.02 -15.11
CA SER A 58 3.19 36.73 -15.74
C SER A 58 2.02 37.40 -15.04
N ASP A 59 0.97 37.66 -15.81
CA ASP A 59 -0.34 38.07 -15.30
C ASP A 59 -1.18 36.82 -14.96
N LEU A 60 -1.69 36.76 -13.73
CA LEU A 60 -2.51 35.66 -13.20
C LEU A 60 -3.90 36.19 -12.81
N TRP A 61 -4.56 36.82 -13.79
CA TRP A 61 -5.81 37.55 -13.64
C TRP A 61 -6.96 36.73 -13.04
N LEU A 62 -7.00 35.41 -13.26
CA LEU A 62 -8.08 34.54 -12.78
C LEU A 62 -8.19 34.54 -11.26
N ILE A 63 -7.06 34.76 -10.57
CA ILE A 63 -6.96 34.81 -9.12
C ILE A 63 -6.51 36.18 -8.63
N ASN A 64 -6.76 37.25 -9.40
CA ASN A 64 -6.40 38.63 -9.04
C ASN A 64 -4.91 38.80 -8.68
N SER A 65 -4.04 38.03 -9.33
CA SER A 65 -2.63 37.93 -8.94
C SER A 65 -1.67 38.23 -10.08
N VAL A 66 -0.40 38.43 -9.73
CA VAL A 66 0.73 38.42 -10.67
C VAL A 66 1.81 37.47 -10.17
N ALA A 67 2.48 36.79 -11.09
CA ALA A 67 3.75 36.12 -10.79
C ALA A 67 4.89 37.13 -10.97
N ALA A 68 5.85 37.13 -10.06
CA ALA A 68 6.93 38.11 -10.03
C ALA A 68 8.22 37.57 -9.41
N THR A 69 9.33 38.25 -9.69
CA THR A 69 10.59 38.08 -8.97
C THR A 69 10.90 39.33 -8.14
N LEU A 70 11.28 39.14 -6.87
CA LEU A 70 11.53 40.23 -5.93
C LEU A 70 12.67 39.90 -4.93
N PRO A 71 13.54 40.85 -4.56
CA PRO A 71 14.49 40.66 -3.48
C PRO A 71 13.85 40.41 -2.11
N VAL A 72 14.44 39.53 -1.28
CA VAL A 72 13.87 39.14 0.03
C VAL A 72 13.62 40.35 0.94
N ASN A 73 14.51 41.34 0.92
CA ASN A 73 14.42 42.53 1.77
C ASN A 73 13.28 43.50 1.37
N GLN A 74 12.59 43.26 0.25
CA GLN A 74 11.46 44.07 -0.20
C GLN A 74 10.09 43.45 0.13
N ILE A 75 10.05 42.23 0.68
CA ILE A 75 8.79 41.53 0.98
C ILE A 75 7.94 42.31 1.99
N GLU A 76 8.55 42.87 3.03
CA GLU A 76 7.82 43.64 4.05
C GLU A 76 7.19 44.91 3.45
N GLN A 77 7.89 45.57 2.53
CA GLN A 77 7.37 46.74 1.83
C GLN A 77 6.23 46.36 0.88
N LEU A 78 6.36 45.22 0.18
CA LEU A 78 5.31 44.70 -0.69
C LEU A 78 4.05 44.33 0.11
N ALA A 79 4.21 43.63 1.23
CA ALA A 79 3.10 43.19 2.07
C ALA A 79 2.38 44.34 2.80
N ALA A 80 3.06 45.50 2.94
CA ALA A 80 2.48 46.72 3.48
C ALA A 80 1.79 47.59 2.40
N TYR A 81 1.90 47.23 1.12
CA TYR A 81 1.30 47.99 0.04
C TYR A 81 -0.23 47.84 0.07
N SER A 82 -0.94 48.97 0.01
CA SER A 82 -2.40 49.00 0.11
C SER A 82 -3.06 48.14 -0.97
N GLY A 83 -3.91 47.20 -0.56
CA GLY A 83 -4.64 46.29 -1.45
C GLY A 83 -3.90 45.00 -1.79
N VAL A 84 -2.64 44.82 -1.38
CA VAL A 84 -1.98 43.50 -1.40
C VAL A 84 -2.56 42.65 -0.28
N GLN A 85 -2.85 41.38 -0.59
CA GLN A 85 -3.58 40.47 0.29
C GLN A 85 -2.77 39.25 0.65
N ALA A 86 -2.04 38.66 -0.31
CA ALA A 86 -1.15 37.55 -0.04
C ALA A 86 0.14 37.61 -0.88
N VAL A 87 1.24 37.17 -0.27
CA VAL A 87 2.54 36.96 -0.91
C VAL A 87 2.98 35.53 -0.62
N VAL A 88 2.92 34.68 -1.64
CA VAL A 88 3.18 33.23 -1.54
C VAL A 88 4.30 32.85 -2.51
N ALA A 89 5.08 31.82 -2.21
CA ALA A 89 6.10 31.32 -3.12
C ALA A 89 5.48 30.82 -4.44
N ASN A 90 6.15 31.07 -5.56
CA ASN A 90 5.85 30.37 -6.81
C ASN A 90 6.43 28.95 -6.74
N LYS A 91 5.66 28.01 -6.16
CA LYS A 91 6.13 26.67 -5.82
C LYS A 91 6.35 25.80 -7.06
N GLY A 92 7.25 24.82 -6.91
CA GLY A 92 7.41 23.75 -7.88
C GLY A 92 6.18 22.83 -7.89
N VAL A 93 5.81 22.37 -9.08
CA VAL A 93 4.76 21.38 -9.31
C VAL A 93 5.37 20.23 -10.08
N GLU A 94 4.93 19.02 -9.77
CA GLU A 94 5.43 17.82 -10.42
C GLU A 94 4.30 16.83 -10.74
N GLY A 95 4.55 15.83 -11.59
CA GLY A 95 3.64 14.70 -11.77
C GLY A 95 3.42 14.01 -10.43
N ALA A 96 2.21 13.57 -10.10
CA ALA A 96 1.92 13.09 -8.74
C ALA A 96 2.80 11.89 -8.32
N ASP A 97 3.37 11.15 -9.28
CA ASP A 97 4.28 10.00 -9.15
C ASP A 97 5.77 10.34 -9.04
N SER A 98 6.21 11.57 -9.31
CA SER A 98 7.64 11.91 -9.28
C SER A 98 8.18 12.27 -7.89
N SER A 99 7.32 12.31 -6.86
CA SER A 99 7.62 12.79 -5.50
C SER A 99 8.47 11.82 -4.63
N GLY A 100 9.42 11.09 -5.23
CA GLY A 100 10.40 10.25 -4.53
C GLY A 100 9.94 8.84 -4.14
N TRP A 101 8.72 8.44 -4.49
CA TRP A 101 8.27 7.05 -4.43
C TRP A 101 8.33 6.46 -5.84
N PRO A 102 9.18 5.44 -6.10
CA PRO A 102 9.08 4.69 -7.33
C PRO A 102 7.70 4.02 -7.34
N GLY A 103 6.82 4.38 -8.30
CA GLY A 103 5.47 3.85 -8.48
C GLY A 103 5.41 2.37 -8.89
N TYR A 104 6.31 1.56 -8.34
CA TYR A 104 6.70 0.25 -8.79
C TYR A 104 6.51 -0.76 -7.67
N VAL A 105 5.25 -1.11 -7.39
CA VAL A 105 4.93 -2.14 -6.40
C VAL A 105 4.18 -3.25 -7.11
N THR A 106 4.90 -4.30 -7.51
CA THR A 106 4.36 -5.49 -8.20
C THR A 106 4.05 -6.66 -7.26
N SER A 107 4.47 -6.61 -5.98
CA SER A 107 4.30 -7.68 -5.00
C SER A 107 4.09 -7.11 -3.58
N MET A 108 2.85 -7.11 -3.06
CA MET A 108 2.58 -6.67 -1.69
C MET A 108 2.45 -7.86 -0.75
N ARG A 109 3.47 -8.00 0.09
CA ARG A 109 3.39 -8.74 1.35
C ARG A 109 2.61 -7.90 2.35
N VAL A 110 1.59 -8.44 3.00
CA VAL A 110 0.84 -7.74 4.07
C VAL A 110 0.95 -8.48 5.38
N LEU A 111 0.89 -7.76 6.50
CA LEU A 111 0.77 -8.36 7.81
C LEU A 111 -0.58 -9.10 7.90
N LYS A 112 -0.51 -10.43 7.90
CA LYS A 112 -1.67 -11.32 7.96
C LYS A 112 -2.10 -11.59 9.41
N SER A 113 -1.13 -11.81 10.28
CA SER A 113 -1.37 -12.05 11.70
C SER A 113 -0.15 -11.71 12.55
N TYR A 114 -0.39 -11.44 13.83
CA TYR A 114 0.65 -11.13 14.81
C TYR A 114 0.43 -11.95 16.08
N TYR A 115 1.51 -12.53 16.60
CA TYR A 115 1.47 -13.38 17.77
C TYR A 115 2.47 -12.94 18.83
N THR A 116 2.08 -13.09 20.10
CA THR A 116 2.99 -12.89 21.25
C THR A 116 3.57 -14.22 21.72
N LEU A 117 4.89 -14.34 21.56
CA LEU A 117 5.75 -15.43 22.02
C LEU A 117 6.85 -14.85 22.92
N VAL A 118 6.56 -14.80 24.23
CA VAL A 118 7.48 -14.25 25.24
C VAL A 118 8.80 -15.02 25.24
N SER A 119 9.89 -14.30 24.98
CA SER A 119 11.26 -14.81 24.96
C SER A 119 12.23 -13.70 25.38
N THR A 120 13.34 -13.99 26.07
CA THR A 120 14.39 -12.99 26.32
C THR A 120 15.48 -13.00 25.23
N GLN A 121 15.54 -14.09 24.46
CA GLN A 121 16.33 -14.25 23.24
C GLN A 121 15.40 -14.64 22.08
N PRO A 122 15.53 -14.05 20.89
CA PRO A 122 14.68 -14.43 19.78
C PRO A 122 15.09 -15.83 19.27
N ASN A 123 14.13 -16.66 18.87
CA ASN A 123 14.37 -18.04 18.40
C ASN A 123 13.92 -18.17 16.94
N PRO A 124 14.66 -18.93 16.11
CA PRO A 124 14.36 -19.02 14.68
C PRO A 124 13.03 -19.74 14.42
N VAL A 125 12.44 -19.46 13.25
CA VAL A 125 11.17 -20.04 12.76
C VAL A 125 11.48 -21.15 11.74
N SER A 126 10.67 -22.20 11.73
CA SER A 126 10.77 -23.30 10.74
C SER A 126 9.45 -23.51 10.01
N TYR A 127 9.51 -23.87 8.74
CA TYR A 127 8.31 -24.11 7.92
C TYR A 127 7.82 -25.55 7.99
N LEU A 128 6.50 -25.68 7.90
CA LEU A 128 5.80 -26.94 7.68
C LEU A 128 5.59 -27.17 6.17
N PRO A 129 5.49 -28.43 5.73
CA PRO A 129 5.31 -28.75 4.30
C PRO A 129 4.03 -28.18 3.68
N ASP A 130 3.02 -27.91 4.51
CA ASP A 130 1.72 -27.36 4.10
C ASP A 130 1.67 -25.83 4.08
N GLY A 131 2.82 -25.16 4.19
CA GLY A 131 2.94 -23.70 4.20
C GLY A 131 2.70 -23.06 5.59
N GLY A 132 2.33 -23.85 6.60
CA GLY A 132 2.35 -23.41 7.99
C GLY A 132 3.78 -23.19 8.51
N PHE A 133 3.91 -22.73 9.74
CA PHE A 133 5.22 -22.60 10.38
C PHE A 133 5.14 -22.86 11.88
N VAL A 134 6.30 -23.11 12.48
CA VAL A 134 6.48 -23.38 13.89
C VAL A 134 7.60 -22.53 14.47
N SER A 135 7.36 -21.99 15.67
CA SER A 135 8.37 -21.25 16.45
C SER A 135 8.28 -21.61 17.92
N LEU A 136 9.42 -21.59 18.60
CA LEU A 136 9.55 -21.83 20.04
C LEU A 136 9.97 -20.55 20.74
N GLY A 137 9.35 -20.20 21.87
CA GLY A 137 9.89 -19.21 22.81
C GLY A 137 10.86 -19.87 23.79
N GLU A 138 11.78 -19.09 24.37
CA GLU A 138 12.78 -19.56 25.33
C GLU A 138 12.15 -20.32 26.50
N LYS A 139 10.99 -19.92 27.00
CA LYS A 139 10.33 -20.60 28.13
C LYS A 139 9.58 -21.88 27.75
N GLY A 140 9.76 -22.40 26.52
CA GLY A 140 9.06 -23.58 26.02
C GLY A 140 7.69 -23.29 25.42
N ASN A 141 7.38 -22.02 25.14
CA ASN A 141 6.14 -21.63 24.48
C ASN A 141 6.24 -21.92 22.97
N LEU A 142 5.74 -23.08 22.53
CA LEU A 142 5.60 -23.43 21.13
C LEU A 142 4.36 -22.78 20.54
N LEU A 143 4.49 -22.23 19.34
CA LEU A 143 3.39 -21.82 18.48
C LEU A 143 3.53 -22.51 17.12
N ILE A 144 2.44 -23.13 16.69
CA ILE A 144 2.26 -23.63 15.33
C ILE A 144 1.12 -22.84 14.69
N VAL A 145 1.32 -22.42 13.45
CA VAL A 145 0.37 -21.59 12.71
C VAL A 145 0.17 -22.21 11.33
N ASN A 146 -1.07 -22.15 10.86
CA ASN A 146 -1.47 -22.56 9.52
C ASN A 146 -0.91 -21.61 8.44
N ALA A 147 -0.89 -22.05 7.19
CA ALA A 147 -0.55 -21.20 6.05
C ALA A 147 -1.48 -19.97 5.92
N ASP A 148 -2.75 -20.10 6.35
CA ASP A 148 -3.72 -19.01 6.41
C ASP A 148 -3.42 -17.98 7.53
N GLY A 149 -2.31 -18.16 8.26
CA GLY A 149 -1.92 -17.28 9.35
C GLY A 149 -2.72 -17.47 10.64
N SER A 150 -3.67 -18.41 10.70
CA SER A 150 -4.44 -18.76 11.91
C SER A 150 -3.65 -19.71 12.82
N GLN A 151 -3.88 -19.61 14.14
CA GLN A 151 -3.19 -20.45 15.11
C GLN A 151 -3.62 -21.91 14.93
N ARG A 152 -2.66 -22.80 14.66
CA ARG A 152 -2.88 -24.25 14.61
C ARG A 152 -2.79 -24.88 15.99
N ALA A 153 -1.74 -24.55 16.74
CA ALA A 153 -1.52 -25.07 18.08
C ALA A 153 -0.65 -24.14 18.92
N LYS A 154 -0.89 -24.14 20.24
CA LYS A 154 -0.04 -23.48 21.23
C LYS A 154 0.22 -24.45 22.38
N ARG A 155 1.50 -24.66 22.72
CA ARG A 155 1.92 -25.58 23.78
C ARG A 155 2.95 -24.91 24.67
N ASN A 156 3.00 -25.29 25.93
CA ASN A 156 4.03 -24.84 26.85
C ASN A 156 4.78 -26.06 27.42
N PHE A 157 6.08 -26.13 27.16
CA PHE A 157 6.96 -27.18 27.68
C PHE A 157 7.71 -26.66 28.90
N THR A 158 7.56 -27.34 30.04
CA THR A 158 8.25 -26.97 31.27
C THR A 158 9.75 -27.31 31.23
N GLY A 159 10.61 -26.44 31.76
CA GLY A 159 11.90 -26.88 32.31
C GLY A 159 13.20 -26.22 31.85
N GLY A 160 13.21 -25.09 31.12
CA GLY A 160 14.45 -24.37 30.77
C GLY A 160 14.49 -23.89 29.31
N PRO A 161 15.57 -23.21 28.90
CA PRO A 161 15.61 -22.49 27.65
C PRO A 161 15.71 -23.39 26.41
N PHE A 162 15.04 -22.97 25.33
CA PHE A 162 15.12 -23.54 23.99
C PHE A 162 15.74 -22.48 23.08
N TYR A 163 16.93 -22.73 22.50
CA TYR A 163 17.70 -21.71 21.75
C TYR A 163 17.86 -22.03 20.25
N THR A 164 17.38 -23.18 19.79
CA THR A 164 17.57 -23.63 18.42
C THR A 164 16.25 -23.75 17.67
N ALA A 165 16.30 -23.56 16.35
CA ALA A 165 15.15 -23.77 15.48
C ALA A 165 14.64 -25.22 15.60
N PRO A 166 13.32 -25.46 15.59
CA PRO A 166 12.77 -26.79 15.36
C PRO A 166 13.21 -27.33 14.01
N VAL A 167 13.48 -28.62 13.89
CA VAL A 167 13.71 -29.28 12.60
C VAL A 167 12.42 -29.94 12.16
N VAL A 168 11.98 -29.68 10.94
CA VAL A 168 10.72 -30.22 10.40
C VAL A 168 11.05 -31.25 9.32
N LEU A 169 10.48 -32.45 9.43
CA LEU A 169 10.60 -33.48 8.41
C LEU A 169 9.67 -33.16 7.24
N SER A 170 10.24 -33.05 6.04
CA SER A 170 9.57 -32.52 4.85
C SER A 170 8.42 -33.40 4.33
N SER A 171 8.42 -34.71 4.60
CA SER A 171 7.44 -35.65 4.02
C SER A 171 6.13 -35.74 4.80
N ASN A 172 6.14 -35.54 6.12
CA ASN A 172 4.96 -35.70 6.98
C ASN A 172 4.76 -34.54 7.98
N GLY A 173 5.67 -33.57 8.00
CA GLY A 173 5.60 -32.39 8.87
C GLY A 173 5.94 -32.64 10.34
N THR A 174 6.53 -33.79 10.70
CA THR A 174 6.95 -34.05 12.08
C THR A 174 7.97 -33.01 12.55
N ILE A 175 7.74 -32.45 13.75
CA ILE A 175 8.54 -31.36 14.33
C ILE A 175 9.44 -31.93 15.43
N TYR A 176 10.76 -31.81 15.26
CA TYR A 176 11.76 -32.24 16.23
C TYR A 176 12.48 -31.05 16.86
N PHE A 177 12.70 -31.09 18.17
CA PHE A 177 13.55 -30.11 18.85
C PHE A 177 14.11 -30.66 20.15
N ALA A 178 15.25 -30.10 20.56
CA ALA A 178 15.86 -30.38 21.85
C ALA A 178 15.78 -29.14 22.74
N GLY A 179 15.58 -29.36 24.04
CA GLY A 179 15.64 -28.31 25.05
C GLY A 179 16.79 -28.54 26.02
N GLN A 180 17.24 -27.48 26.69
CA GLN A 180 18.21 -27.61 27.79
C GLN A 180 17.67 -28.38 29.01
N THR A 181 16.43 -28.88 28.91
CA THR A 181 15.67 -29.64 29.89
C THR A 181 15.97 -31.15 29.85
N MET A 182 17.08 -31.53 29.21
CA MET A 182 17.55 -32.92 29.06
C MET A 182 16.58 -33.78 28.23
N ARG A 183 15.79 -33.14 27.35
CA ARG A 183 14.76 -33.79 26.55
C ARG A 183 14.87 -33.46 25.07
N VAL A 184 14.56 -34.45 24.25
CA VAL A 184 14.30 -34.31 22.81
C VAL A 184 12.83 -34.65 22.59
N TYR A 185 12.14 -33.81 21.82
CA TYR A 185 10.72 -33.94 21.52
C TYR A 185 10.51 -34.20 20.03
N ALA A 186 9.52 -35.03 19.71
CA ALA A 186 8.90 -35.11 18.40
C ALA A 186 7.41 -34.81 18.54
N LEU A 187 6.89 -33.92 17.70
CA LEU A 187 5.49 -33.53 17.66
C LEU A 187 4.90 -33.77 16.27
N ASN A 188 3.62 -34.09 16.24
CA ASN A 188 2.82 -34.00 15.03
C ASN A 188 2.66 -32.53 14.58
N PRO A 189 2.31 -32.28 13.30
CA PRO A 189 2.01 -30.93 12.80
C PRO A 189 0.89 -30.21 13.58
N ASP A 190 -0.01 -30.95 14.26
CA ASP A 190 -1.07 -30.41 15.12
C ASP A 190 -0.58 -30.05 16.55
N GLY A 191 0.71 -30.27 16.85
CA GLY A 191 1.32 -30.00 18.15
C GLY A 191 1.05 -31.06 19.22
N SER A 192 0.44 -32.21 18.90
CA SER A 192 0.41 -33.37 19.78
C SER A 192 1.80 -34.04 19.86
N THR A 193 2.18 -34.50 21.04
CA THR A 193 3.48 -35.17 21.23
C THR A 193 3.42 -36.57 20.65
N LEU A 194 4.29 -36.86 19.67
CA LEU A 194 4.52 -38.21 19.15
C LEU A 194 5.33 -39.02 20.17
N TRP A 195 6.48 -38.48 20.56
CA TRP A 195 7.33 -39.07 21.59
C TRP A 195 8.21 -38.02 22.24
N GLN A 196 8.78 -38.38 23.39
CA GLN A 196 9.82 -37.62 24.04
C GLN A 196 10.91 -38.58 24.54
N PHE A 197 12.16 -38.18 24.36
CA PHE A 197 13.33 -38.86 24.93
C PHE A 197 13.86 -38.04 26.10
N ALA A 198 14.23 -38.69 27.21
CA ALA A 198 14.76 -38.02 28.40
C ALA A 198 16.01 -38.73 28.92
N ILE A 199 17.04 -37.97 29.27
CA ILE A 199 18.25 -38.52 29.89
C ILE A 199 17.98 -38.71 31.40
N ASN A 200 17.61 -39.91 31.83
CA ASN A 200 17.32 -40.16 33.25
C ASN A 200 18.60 -40.16 34.11
N GLY A 201 18.55 -39.50 35.28
CA GLY A 201 19.64 -39.53 36.28
C GLY A 201 20.89 -38.69 35.94
N SER A 202 20.78 -37.75 35.00
CA SER A 202 21.87 -36.86 34.58
C SER A 202 21.52 -35.38 34.82
N THR A 203 22.50 -34.49 34.70
CA THR A 203 22.29 -33.02 34.64
C THR A 203 22.75 -32.42 33.31
N ASN A 204 23.08 -33.27 32.33
CA ASN A 204 23.63 -32.84 31.04
C ASN A 204 22.54 -32.28 30.13
N LYS A 205 22.82 -31.18 29.46
CA LYS A 205 21.85 -30.40 28.69
C LYS A 205 22.11 -30.54 27.20
N PHE A 206 21.05 -30.62 26.40
CA PHE A 206 21.14 -30.39 24.95
C PHE A 206 21.24 -28.88 24.71
N VAL A 207 22.45 -28.40 24.44
CA VAL A 207 22.70 -26.96 24.20
C VAL A 207 22.54 -26.63 22.72
N GLY A 208 22.97 -27.54 21.83
CA GLY A 208 22.71 -27.48 20.40
C GLY A 208 21.34 -28.07 20.02
N GLY A 209 20.99 -27.95 18.74
CA GLY A 209 19.74 -28.46 18.19
C GLY A 209 19.82 -29.96 17.87
N VAL A 210 18.84 -30.43 17.10
CA VAL A 210 18.82 -31.79 16.55
C VAL A 210 19.25 -31.78 15.09
N ALA A 211 19.73 -32.91 14.59
CA ALA A 211 20.01 -33.15 13.17
C ALA A 211 19.26 -34.39 12.69
N LEU A 212 18.84 -34.40 11.43
CA LEU A 212 18.12 -35.52 10.83
C LEU A 212 19.02 -36.23 9.81
N GLY A 213 19.07 -37.56 9.87
CA GLY A 213 19.59 -38.39 8.79
C GLY A 213 18.51 -38.64 7.72
N GLU A 214 18.94 -38.97 6.50
CA GLU A 214 18.03 -39.35 5.40
C GLU A 214 17.20 -40.60 5.72
N ASP A 215 17.71 -41.46 6.61
CA ASP A 215 17.04 -42.66 7.09
C ASP A 215 15.96 -42.39 8.16
N GLY A 216 15.73 -41.12 8.50
CA GLY A 216 14.78 -40.71 9.54
C GLY A 216 15.34 -40.82 10.96
N THR A 217 16.63 -41.10 11.15
CA THR A 217 17.27 -41.08 12.48
C THR A 217 17.45 -39.63 12.97
N VAL A 218 17.07 -39.37 14.22
CA VAL A 218 17.25 -38.07 14.90
C VAL A 218 18.53 -38.12 15.75
N TYR A 219 19.45 -37.21 15.49
CA TYR A 219 20.70 -37.07 16.22
C TYR A 219 20.67 -35.85 17.12
N ALA A 220 21.08 -36.02 18.38
CA ALA A 220 21.21 -34.94 19.36
C ALA A 220 22.47 -35.12 20.19
N ALA A 221 23.07 -34.02 20.66
CA ALA A 221 24.27 -34.08 21.48
C ALA A 221 24.16 -33.24 22.76
N ASP A 222 24.58 -33.80 23.88
CA ASP A 222 24.59 -33.12 25.18
C ASP A 222 25.92 -32.38 25.45
N ASN A 223 25.90 -31.46 26.41
CA ASN A 223 27.08 -30.69 26.82
C ASN A 223 28.19 -31.54 27.48
N ALA A 224 27.92 -32.80 27.81
CA ALA A 224 28.92 -33.77 28.28
C ALA A 224 29.52 -34.61 27.15
N ARG A 225 29.20 -34.30 25.89
CA ARG A 225 29.68 -34.90 24.64
C ARG A 225 29.06 -36.27 24.33
N TRP A 226 27.94 -36.62 24.94
CA TRP A 226 27.17 -37.77 24.47
C TRP A 226 26.43 -37.41 23.19
N VAL A 227 26.55 -38.27 22.19
CA VAL A 227 25.76 -38.23 20.96
C VAL A 227 24.74 -39.35 21.03
N TYR A 228 23.48 -39.02 20.81
CA TYR A 228 22.36 -39.94 20.82
C TYR A 228 21.81 -40.05 19.41
N ALA A 229 21.58 -41.28 18.95
CA ALA A 229 20.80 -41.57 17.76
C ALA A 229 19.46 -42.15 18.19
N LEU A 230 18.39 -41.49 17.82
CA LEU A 230 17.02 -41.85 18.17
C LEU A 230 16.28 -42.25 16.91
N ASP A 231 15.48 -43.30 16.99
CA ASP A 231 14.54 -43.64 15.93
C ASP A 231 13.51 -42.51 15.78
N GLY A 232 13.39 -41.91 14.59
CA GLY A 232 12.54 -40.75 14.38
C GLY A 232 11.05 -41.01 14.59
N ASN A 233 10.59 -42.25 14.46
CA ASN A 233 9.17 -42.60 14.62
C ASN A 233 8.80 -42.88 16.07
N THR A 234 9.72 -43.46 16.86
CA THR A 234 9.43 -43.97 18.21
C THR A 234 10.17 -43.26 19.33
N GLY A 235 11.24 -42.52 19.02
CA GLY A 235 12.11 -41.88 20.01
C GLY A 235 13.00 -42.85 20.79
N GLN A 236 13.01 -44.13 20.42
CA GLN A 236 13.85 -45.13 21.05
C GLN A 236 15.33 -44.88 20.72
N GLU A 237 16.19 -45.01 21.74
CA GLU A 237 17.64 -44.90 21.57
C GLU A 237 18.13 -46.08 20.71
N LYS A 238 18.57 -45.80 19.48
CA LYS A 238 19.23 -46.78 18.61
C LYS A 238 20.63 -47.07 19.15
N TRP A 239 21.34 -45.99 19.48
CA TRP A 239 22.63 -46.04 20.13
C TRP A 239 22.95 -44.69 20.78
N ARG A 240 23.91 -44.71 21.71
CA ARG A 240 24.60 -43.52 22.17
C ARG A 240 26.10 -43.75 22.23
N SER A 241 26.86 -42.70 21.94
CA SER A 241 28.31 -42.75 21.92
C SER A 241 28.90 -41.55 22.66
N LYS A 242 30.00 -41.77 23.38
CA LYS A 242 30.74 -40.71 24.04
C LYS A 242 32.17 -40.72 23.54
N ALA A 243 32.62 -39.61 22.99
CA ALA A 243 34.02 -39.46 22.66
C ALA A 243 34.82 -38.87 23.83
N GLY A 244 36.04 -39.37 24.03
CA GLY A 244 37.01 -38.90 25.02
C GLY A 244 37.66 -37.56 24.67
N LEU A 245 36.89 -36.57 24.20
CA LEU A 245 37.39 -35.31 23.66
C LEU A 245 37.35 -34.17 24.67
N ALA A 246 38.29 -33.23 24.64
CA ALA A 246 38.27 -32.09 25.55
C ALA A 246 37.17 -31.08 25.16
N GLY A 247 36.49 -30.50 26.16
CA GLY A 247 35.52 -29.41 25.97
C GLY A 247 34.05 -29.84 26.10
N ALA A 248 33.16 -28.86 26.20
CA ALA A 248 31.71 -29.07 26.14
C ALA A 248 31.24 -28.98 24.68
N ASN A 249 30.19 -29.73 24.34
CA ASN A 249 29.49 -29.55 23.07
C ASN A 249 28.37 -28.51 23.24
N ASN A 250 28.48 -27.41 22.51
CA ASN A 250 27.49 -26.32 22.49
C ASN A 250 26.92 -26.08 21.08
N THR A 251 27.09 -27.03 20.17
CA THR A 251 26.79 -26.90 18.73
C THR A 251 25.80 -27.94 18.26
N THR A 252 25.11 -27.66 17.15
CA THR A 252 24.22 -28.63 16.51
C THR A 252 25.05 -29.62 15.69
N PRO A 253 24.82 -30.95 15.81
CA PRO A 253 25.46 -31.94 14.93
C PRO A 253 25.13 -31.69 13.45
N VAL A 254 25.98 -32.18 12.54
CA VAL A 254 25.67 -32.27 11.11
C VAL A 254 25.81 -33.72 10.65
N VAL A 255 24.94 -34.16 9.74
CA VAL A 255 24.89 -35.55 9.26
C VAL A 255 25.26 -35.56 7.77
N GLY A 256 26.18 -36.43 7.38
CA GLY A 256 26.54 -36.67 5.99
C GLY A 256 25.55 -37.60 5.29
N VAL A 257 25.56 -37.59 3.96
CA VAL A 257 24.74 -38.48 3.11
C VAL A 257 25.00 -39.98 3.39
N ASP A 258 26.19 -40.32 3.88
CA ASP A 258 26.56 -41.69 4.28
C ASP A 258 26.08 -42.04 5.71
N GLY A 259 25.36 -41.14 6.38
CA GLY A 259 24.90 -41.28 7.76
C GLY A 259 25.98 -40.97 8.81
N SER A 260 27.18 -40.50 8.41
CA SER A 260 28.20 -40.08 9.36
C SER A 260 27.77 -38.83 10.12
N VAL A 261 28.05 -38.78 11.43
CA VAL A 261 27.65 -37.67 12.30
C VAL A 261 28.87 -36.88 12.75
N TYR A 262 28.86 -35.57 12.55
CA TYR A 262 29.96 -34.68 12.91
C TYR A 262 29.54 -33.70 14.00
N ILE A 263 30.36 -33.56 15.05
CA ILE A 263 30.14 -32.61 16.15
C ILE A 263 31.42 -31.85 16.48
N THR A 264 31.28 -30.65 17.06
CA THR A 264 32.40 -29.84 17.54
C THR A 264 32.27 -29.51 19.02
N THR A 265 33.38 -29.10 19.63
CA THR A 265 33.46 -28.72 21.06
C THR A 265 34.11 -27.37 21.23
N ASP A 266 33.80 -26.71 22.34
CA ASP A 266 34.32 -25.38 22.70
C ASP A 266 35.84 -25.32 22.90
N LYS A 267 36.52 -26.47 23.02
CA LYS A 267 37.98 -26.61 23.10
C LYS A 267 38.64 -27.07 21.79
N GLY A 268 37.91 -27.09 20.68
CA GLY A 268 38.50 -27.31 19.35
C GLY A 268 38.49 -28.74 18.83
N SER A 269 37.89 -29.66 19.57
CA SER A 269 37.75 -31.04 19.10
C SER A 269 36.62 -31.16 18.08
N VAL A 270 36.88 -31.89 17.00
CA VAL A 270 35.93 -32.34 15.98
C VAL A 270 35.85 -33.86 16.07
N LEU A 271 34.64 -34.41 16.16
CA LEU A 271 34.39 -35.85 16.17
C LEU A 271 33.56 -36.21 14.95
N ALA A 272 33.95 -37.30 14.29
CA ALA A 272 33.09 -38.01 13.36
C ALA A 272 32.72 -39.38 13.93
N LEU A 273 31.45 -39.72 13.84
CA LEU A 273 30.90 -41.03 14.13
C LEU A 273 30.38 -41.66 12.85
N ASN A 274 30.49 -42.98 12.74
CA ASN A 274 29.76 -43.74 11.73
C ASN A 274 28.26 -43.74 12.07
N SER A 275 27.43 -44.18 11.11
CA SER A 275 25.96 -44.29 11.29
C SER A 275 25.55 -45.25 12.41
N ASP A 276 26.43 -46.16 12.84
CA ASP A 276 26.24 -47.07 13.97
C ASP A 276 26.72 -46.53 15.33
N GLY A 277 27.25 -45.30 15.36
CA GLY A 277 27.74 -44.63 16.57
C GLY A 277 29.17 -44.96 16.96
N THR A 278 29.87 -45.81 16.22
CA THR A 278 31.30 -46.06 16.42
C THR A 278 32.13 -44.85 15.98
N ALA A 279 33.25 -44.60 16.67
CA ALA A 279 34.12 -43.47 16.32
C ALA A 279 34.76 -43.70 14.95
N LYS A 280 34.53 -42.78 14.01
CA LYS A 280 35.14 -42.79 12.67
C LYS A 280 36.52 -42.14 12.71
N TRP A 281 36.61 -40.93 13.25
CA TRP A 281 37.86 -40.21 13.47
C TRP A 281 37.67 -39.03 14.43
N THR A 282 38.79 -38.49 14.93
CA THR A 282 38.82 -37.26 15.73
C THR A 282 39.89 -36.32 15.23
N TYR A 283 39.61 -35.02 15.24
CA TYR A 283 40.55 -33.97 14.87
C TYR A 283 40.54 -32.86 15.92
N ASN A 284 41.68 -32.23 16.21
CA ASN A 284 41.76 -31.11 17.15
C ASN A 284 42.35 -29.88 16.45
N THR A 285 41.59 -28.80 16.40
CA THR A 285 42.00 -27.53 15.76
C THR A 285 42.92 -26.68 16.65
N ALA A 286 43.14 -27.09 17.91
CA ALA A 286 43.88 -26.38 18.96
C ALA A 286 43.36 -24.96 19.25
N THR A 287 42.08 -24.71 18.96
CA THR A 287 41.43 -23.40 19.13
C THR A 287 39.93 -23.58 19.39
N SER A 288 39.27 -22.59 19.99
CA SER A 288 37.84 -22.71 20.30
C SER A 288 36.98 -22.76 19.03
N LEU A 289 36.12 -23.77 18.93
CA LEU A 289 35.07 -23.86 17.92
C LEU A 289 33.75 -23.50 18.59
N THR A 290 33.15 -22.40 18.14
CA THR A 290 31.89 -21.86 18.69
C THR A 290 30.76 -21.88 17.67
N LEU A 291 31.06 -22.31 16.45
CA LEU A 291 30.12 -22.45 15.35
C LEU A 291 29.93 -23.93 15.02
N SER A 292 28.70 -24.30 14.65
CA SER A 292 28.37 -25.68 14.24
C SER A 292 29.13 -26.07 12.97
N PRO A 293 29.56 -27.34 12.83
CA PRO A 293 30.18 -27.83 11.60
C PRO A 293 29.20 -27.72 10.40
N THR A 294 29.74 -27.49 9.20
CA THR A 294 28.96 -27.47 7.95
C THR A 294 29.59 -28.44 6.94
N LEU A 295 28.78 -29.07 6.08
CA LEU A 295 29.25 -29.90 4.97
C LEU A 295 29.10 -29.16 3.64
N SER A 296 30.11 -29.29 2.77
CA SER A 296 29.99 -28.90 1.35
C SER A 296 29.31 -30.00 0.52
N PRO A 297 28.87 -29.69 -0.72
CA PRO A 297 28.26 -30.68 -1.61
C PRO A 297 29.13 -31.91 -1.91
N ASP A 298 30.46 -31.77 -1.88
CA ASP A 298 31.41 -32.89 -2.06
C ASP A 298 31.65 -33.71 -0.78
N GLY A 299 30.97 -33.39 0.32
CA GLY A 299 31.10 -34.05 1.61
C GLY A 299 32.25 -33.55 2.48
N THR A 300 33.00 -32.51 2.09
CA THR A 300 34.06 -31.95 2.96
C THR A 300 33.47 -31.30 4.23
N VAL A 301 34.08 -31.55 5.39
CA VAL A 301 33.66 -31.00 6.69
C VAL A 301 34.36 -29.67 6.95
N PHE A 302 33.58 -28.61 7.15
CA PHE A 302 34.06 -27.27 7.46
C PHE A 302 33.82 -26.91 8.92
N VAL A 303 34.88 -26.43 9.58
CA VAL A 303 34.80 -25.90 10.95
C VAL A 303 35.52 -24.56 11.05
N ALA A 304 34.85 -23.57 11.66
CA ALA A 304 35.37 -22.22 11.81
C ALA A 304 35.72 -21.91 13.27
N SER A 305 36.91 -21.37 13.47
CA SER A 305 37.35 -20.84 14.76
C SER A 305 37.21 -19.32 14.81
N THR A 306 36.46 -18.87 15.80
CA THR A 306 36.33 -17.45 16.14
C THR A 306 37.62 -16.88 16.73
N GLY A 307 38.40 -17.70 17.46
CA GLY A 307 39.56 -17.26 18.25
C GLY A 307 40.80 -16.96 17.40
N ASN A 308 41.10 -17.81 16.41
CA ASN A 308 42.26 -17.64 15.55
C ASN A 308 41.91 -17.25 14.10
N LYS A 309 40.63 -16.94 13.84
CA LYS A 309 40.11 -16.48 12.53
C LYS A 309 40.29 -17.51 11.40
N LYS A 310 40.42 -18.80 11.74
CA LYS A 310 40.65 -19.86 10.75
C LYS A 310 39.39 -20.62 10.39
N LEU A 311 39.27 -20.93 9.11
CA LEU A 311 38.39 -21.97 8.57
C LEU A 311 39.24 -23.21 8.26
N PHE A 312 38.81 -24.38 8.72
CA PHE A 312 39.44 -25.67 8.41
C PHE A 312 38.51 -26.48 7.52
N ALA A 313 39.06 -27.06 6.45
CA ALA A 313 38.39 -28.02 5.59
C ALA A 313 38.98 -29.41 5.85
N LEU A 314 38.17 -30.35 6.31
CA LEU A 314 38.56 -31.69 6.73
C LEU A 314 37.92 -32.72 5.81
N ASP A 315 38.69 -33.75 5.45
CA ASP A 315 38.18 -34.90 4.71
C ASP A 315 37.14 -35.66 5.55
N ALA A 316 35.94 -35.89 5.02
CA ALA A 316 34.85 -36.55 5.75
C ALA A 316 35.15 -38.01 6.10
N GLY A 317 35.98 -38.69 5.32
CA GLY A 317 36.33 -40.09 5.53
C GLY A 317 37.37 -40.29 6.62
N THR A 318 38.37 -39.42 6.66
CA THR A 318 39.59 -39.61 7.47
C THR A 318 39.81 -38.54 8.56
N GLY A 319 39.15 -37.40 8.46
CA GLY A 319 39.39 -36.24 9.35
C GLY A 319 40.69 -35.50 9.06
N ALA A 320 41.43 -35.90 8.03
CA ALA A 320 42.67 -35.23 7.64
C ALA A 320 42.37 -33.82 7.12
N PRO A 321 43.15 -32.79 7.50
CA PRO A 321 42.96 -31.45 6.97
C PRO A 321 43.31 -31.41 5.49
N LYS A 322 42.32 -31.09 4.64
CA LYS A 322 42.53 -30.81 3.20
C LYS A 322 43.25 -29.49 3.03
N TRP A 323 42.77 -28.45 3.74
CA TRP A 323 43.37 -27.12 3.78
C TRP A 323 42.84 -26.29 4.96
N SER A 324 43.47 -25.15 5.24
CA SER A 324 42.96 -24.14 6.17
C SER A 324 43.15 -22.73 5.61
N PHE A 325 42.23 -21.83 5.92
CA PHE A 325 42.24 -20.43 5.49
C PHE A 325 42.18 -19.51 6.70
N THR A 326 42.96 -18.42 6.72
CA THR A 326 42.97 -17.43 7.82
C THR A 326 42.39 -16.11 7.33
N ALA A 327 41.25 -15.68 7.88
CA ALA A 327 40.63 -14.40 7.56
C ALA A 327 41.31 -13.23 8.28
N ALA A 328 41.17 -12.01 7.73
CA ALA A 328 41.73 -10.80 8.35
C ALA A 328 41.05 -10.44 9.69
N GLY A 329 39.75 -10.71 9.80
CA GLY A 329 38.95 -10.47 11.01
C GLY A 329 38.23 -11.70 11.52
N ALA A 330 37.44 -11.52 12.57
CA ALA A 330 36.73 -12.62 13.19
C ALA A 330 35.63 -13.17 12.27
N ILE A 331 35.51 -14.50 12.26
CA ILE A 331 34.43 -15.24 11.58
C ILE A 331 33.31 -15.41 12.60
N ARG A 332 32.11 -14.89 12.32
CA ARG A 332 30.95 -14.94 13.25
C ARG A 332 29.83 -15.86 12.78
N VAL A 333 29.91 -16.34 11.55
CA VAL A 333 28.87 -17.13 10.88
C VAL A 333 29.50 -18.28 10.11
N ASN A 334 28.70 -19.32 9.87
CA ASN A 334 29.11 -20.47 9.07
C ASN A 334 29.31 -20.07 7.59
N PRO A 335 30.27 -20.70 6.88
CA PRO A 335 30.39 -20.52 5.45
C PRO A 335 29.19 -21.12 4.72
N ILE A 336 28.91 -20.59 3.52
CA ILE A 336 27.96 -21.17 2.56
C ILE A 336 28.70 -21.59 1.29
N PHE A 337 28.06 -22.44 0.49
CA PHE A 337 28.67 -23.03 -0.71
C PHE A 337 27.78 -22.84 -1.94
N ASP A 338 28.38 -22.66 -3.10
CA ASP A 338 27.67 -22.80 -4.38
C ASP A 338 27.67 -24.27 -4.86
N PRO A 339 26.91 -24.62 -5.91
CA PRO A 339 26.87 -25.98 -6.45
C PRO A 339 28.22 -26.51 -6.95
N GLN A 340 29.18 -25.63 -7.26
CA GLN A 340 30.54 -25.97 -7.68
C GLN A 340 31.48 -26.20 -6.49
N GLY A 341 31.00 -25.99 -5.25
CA GLY A 341 31.77 -26.15 -4.01
C GLY A 341 32.65 -24.95 -3.66
N ASN A 342 32.49 -23.80 -4.32
CA ASN A 342 33.16 -22.58 -3.90
C ASN A 342 32.61 -22.11 -2.54
N VAL A 343 33.49 -21.59 -1.70
CA VAL A 343 33.19 -21.24 -0.30
C VAL A 343 33.04 -19.74 -0.16
N TYR A 344 31.92 -19.28 0.40
CA TYR A 344 31.71 -17.88 0.77
C TYR A 344 31.77 -17.72 2.29
N LEU A 345 32.76 -16.97 2.76
CA LEU A 345 33.08 -16.81 4.16
C LEU A 345 33.01 -15.34 4.57
N ALA A 346 31.97 -14.97 5.32
CA ALA A 346 31.84 -13.63 5.88
C ALA A 346 32.70 -13.49 7.15
N SER A 347 33.50 -12.43 7.18
CA SER A 347 34.27 -12.00 8.34
C SER A 347 33.98 -10.53 8.63
N GLU A 348 34.28 -10.07 9.85
CA GLU A 348 34.01 -8.67 10.23
C GLU A 348 34.46 -7.60 9.20
N PRO A 349 35.69 -7.66 8.62
CA PRO A 349 36.14 -6.66 7.64
C PRO A 349 35.65 -6.89 6.21
N GLY A 350 35.11 -8.06 5.87
CA GLY A 350 34.73 -8.37 4.50
C GLY A 350 34.39 -9.84 4.24
N LEU A 351 33.92 -10.08 3.01
CA LEU A 351 33.51 -11.38 2.49
C LEU A 351 34.63 -11.97 1.62
N TYR A 352 35.01 -13.21 1.90
CA TYR A 352 35.93 -13.98 1.06
C TYR A 352 35.15 -14.97 0.20
N SER A 353 35.56 -15.12 -1.07
CA SER A 353 35.22 -16.26 -1.91
C SER A 353 36.46 -17.12 -2.10
N LEU A 354 36.37 -18.42 -1.84
CA LEU A 354 37.44 -19.40 -2.02
C LEU A 354 37.01 -20.49 -3.00
N ASP A 355 37.95 -21.05 -3.75
CA ASP A 355 37.70 -22.27 -4.52
C ASP A 355 37.59 -23.50 -3.59
N PRO A 356 37.15 -24.69 -4.08
CA PRO A 356 37.05 -25.90 -3.26
C PRO A 356 38.38 -26.35 -2.61
N ASN A 357 39.51 -25.85 -3.10
CA ASN A 357 40.85 -26.13 -2.58
C ASN A 357 41.37 -25.06 -1.61
N GLY A 358 40.52 -24.10 -1.22
CA GLY A 358 40.84 -23.05 -0.25
C GLY A 358 41.62 -21.88 -0.83
N ARG A 359 41.74 -21.75 -2.15
CA ARG A 359 42.43 -20.63 -2.80
C ARG A 359 41.49 -19.43 -2.95
N PRO A 360 41.90 -18.21 -2.55
CA PRO A 360 41.07 -17.03 -2.72
C PRO A 360 40.72 -16.76 -4.19
N ARG A 361 39.43 -16.60 -4.46
CA ARG A 361 38.89 -16.14 -5.76
C ARG A 361 38.72 -14.62 -5.76
N PHE A 362 38.09 -14.06 -4.73
CA PHE A 362 37.97 -12.61 -4.53
C PHE A 362 37.75 -12.25 -3.05
N TYR A 363 37.93 -10.95 -2.75
CA TYR A 363 37.62 -10.35 -1.46
C TYR A 363 36.77 -9.09 -1.65
N PHE A 364 35.65 -9.00 -0.93
CA PHE A 364 34.76 -7.83 -0.93
C PHE A 364 34.78 -7.15 0.45
N ALA A 365 35.25 -5.92 0.51
CA ALA A 365 35.37 -5.17 1.76
C ALA A 365 33.99 -4.70 2.27
N ALA A 366 33.77 -4.79 3.58
CA ALA A 366 32.57 -4.25 4.20
C ALA A 366 32.70 -2.71 4.28
N THR A 367 32.02 -1.98 3.40
CA THR A 367 31.95 -0.51 3.45
C THR A 367 30.81 -0.07 4.37
N GLY A 368 31.06 0.92 5.23
CA GLY A 368 30.03 1.49 6.12
C GLY A 368 29.53 0.57 7.25
N GLY A 369 30.28 -0.48 7.61
CA GLY A 369 29.92 -1.42 8.67
C GLY A 369 30.74 -2.70 8.61
N SER A 370 30.37 -3.71 9.40
CA SER A 370 31.00 -5.05 9.42
C SER A 370 30.01 -6.13 8.98
N PHE A 371 30.46 -7.17 8.28
CA PHE A 371 29.61 -8.33 7.99
C PHE A 371 29.53 -9.25 9.21
N LYS A 372 28.34 -9.33 9.82
CA LYS A 372 28.05 -10.16 11.01
C LYS A 372 26.94 -11.19 10.78
N THR A 373 26.30 -11.15 9.62
CA THR A 373 25.17 -12.02 9.24
C THR A 373 25.60 -12.95 8.12
N SER A 374 24.99 -14.14 8.04
CA SER A 374 25.25 -15.08 6.95
C SER A 374 24.81 -14.48 5.61
N PRO A 375 25.57 -14.67 4.52
CA PRO A 375 25.11 -14.35 3.18
C PRO A 375 24.00 -15.30 2.72
N SER A 376 23.21 -14.85 1.75
CA SER A 376 22.22 -15.65 1.02
C SER A 376 22.63 -15.75 -0.45
N LEU A 377 22.55 -16.94 -1.02
CA LEU A 377 22.97 -17.22 -2.40
C LEU A 377 21.74 -17.54 -3.27
N THR A 378 21.70 -17.02 -4.49
CA THR A 378 20.67 -17.41 -5.46
C THR A 378 20.77 -18.90 -5.80
N PRO A 379 19.66 -19.58 -6.17
CA PRO A 379 19.69 -21.01 -6.50
C PRO A 379 20.67 -21.40 -7.62
N ASP A 380 20.93 -20.48 -8.55
CA ASP A 380 21.88 -20.65 -9.65
C ASP A 380 23.35 -20.35 -9.26
N GLY A 381 23.58 -19.86 -8.04
CA GLY A 381 24.90 -19.50 -7.53
C GLY A 381 25.51 -18.22 -8.10
N GLN A 382 24.78 -17.44 -8.91
CA GLN A 382 25.34 -16.28 -9.64
C GLN A 382 25.40 -14.97 -8.83
N THR A 383 24.51 -14.82 -7.84
CA THR A 383 24.43 -13.59 -7.03
C THR A 383 24.36 -13.92 -5.55
N LEU A 384 25.15 -13.20 -4.77
CA LEU A 384 25.19 -13.31 -3.31
C LEU A 384 24.68 -12.01 -2.67
N TYR A 385 23.76 -12.14 -1.73
CA TYR A 385 23.22 -11.04 -0.95
C TYR A 385 23.77 -11.08 0.48
N ILE A 386 24.26 -9.93 0.97
CA ILE A 386 24.78 -9.83 2.33
C ILE A 386 24.48 -8.47 2.93
N GLY A 387 24.08 -8.46 4.21
CA GLY A 387 23.91 -7.24 4.98
C GLY A 387 25.15 -6.89 5.80
N ASN A 388 25.46 -5.60 5.93
CA ASN A 388 26.40 -5.13 6.94
C ASN A 388 25.67 -4.73 8.23
N ALA A 389 26.41 -4.61 9.34
CA ALA A 389 25.87 -4.10 10.61
C ALA A 389 25.46 -2.60 10.56
N GLY A 390 25.64 -1.95 9.40
CA GLY A 390 25.08 -0.64 9.08
C GLY A 390 23.74 -0.80 8.36
N PRO A 391 23.35 0.16 7.51
CA PRO A 391 22.08 0.10 6.79
C PRO A 391 22.14 -0.63 5.44
N ASN A 392 23.28 -1.17 5.01
CA ASN A 392 23.47 -1.54 3.61
C ASN A 392 23.29 -3.05 3.34
N ILE A 393 22.44 -3.37 2.38
CA ILE A 393 22.35 -4.67 1.72
C ILE A 393 23.16 -4.59 0.42
N PHE A 394 24.04 -5.56 0.19
CA PHE A 394 24.87 -5.67 -0.99
C PHE A 394 24.44 -6.87 -1.83
N ALA A 395 24.28 -6.66 -3.14
CA ALA A 395 24.26 -7.75 -4.11
C ALA A 395 25.62 -7.85 -4.80
N ILE A 396 26.22 -9.04 -4.76
CA ILE A 396 27.58 -9.29 -5.23
C ILE A 396 27.54 -10.34 -6.32
N ASP A 397 28.18 -10.05 -7.45
CA ASP A 397 28.41 -11.03 -8.52
C ASP A 397 29.44 -12.07 -8.07
N THR A 398 29.07 -13.36 -8.12
CA THR A 398 29.93 -14.42 -7.61
C THR A 398 31.05 -14.84 -8.55
N ALA A 399 31.05 -14.39 -9.81
CA ALA A 399 32.12 -14.63 -10.75
C ALA A 399 33.21 -13.57 -10.61
N THR A 400 32.83 -12.29 -10.47
CA THR A 400 33.77 -11.16 -10.45
C THR A 400 34.10 -10.66 -9.04
N GLY A 401 33.22 -10.90 -8.06
CA GLY A 401 33.33 -10.32 -6.72
C GLY A 401 32.96 -8.83 -6.64
N THR A 402 32.31 -8.27 -7.66
CA THR A 402 31.92 -6.85 -7.69
C THR A 402 30.48 -6.64 -7.23
N SER A 403 30.21 -5.48 -6.61
CA SER A 403 28.84 -5.09 -6.26
C SER A 403 28.01 -4.88 -7.53
N LYS A 404 26.84 -5.52 -7.62
CA LYS A 404 25.82 -5.22 -8.64
C LYS A 404 25.03 -3.98 -8.24
N TRP A 405 24.60 -3.91 -6.98
CA TRP A 405 23.88 -2.78 -6.40
C TRP A 405 24.01 -2.76 -4.87
N ILE A 406 23.61 -1.64 -4.27
CA ILE A 406 23.55 -1.44 -2.81
C ILE A 406 22.17 -0.86 -2.48
N TYR A 407 21.46 -1.48 -1.53
CA TYR A 407 20.23 -0.93 -0.97
C TYR A 407 20.46 -0.45 0.47
N THR A 408 20.06 0.79 0.76
CA THR A 408 20.27 1.44 2.06
C THR A 408 18.96 1.49 2.86
N MET A 409 18.90 0.71 3.94
CA MET A 409 17.83 0.69 4.94
C MET A 409 17.78 2.00 5.74
N ALA A 410 16.67 2.25 6.43
CA ALA A 410 16.54 3.40 7.32
C ALA A 410 17.30 3.19 8.65
N GLY A 411 17.32 1.95 9.16
CA GLY A 411 18.05 1.55 10.36
C GLY A 411 19.20 0.58 10.10
N SER A 412 19.96 0.28 11.15
CA SER A 412 20.99 -0.76 11.12
C SER A 412 20.38 -2.16 11.02
N MET A 413 21.04 -3.07 10.32
CA MET A 413 20.62 -4.47 10.20
C MET A 413 21.30 -5.35 11.24
N ALA A 414 20.49 -6.17 11.91
CA ALA A 414 20.95 -7.24 12.80
C ALA A 414 20.60 -8.64 12.26
N ALA A 415 19.78 -8.70 11.21
CA ALA A 415 19.27 -9.90 10.56
C ALA A 415 19.91 -10.10 9.18
N ALA A 416 20.08 -11.35 8.74
CA ALA A 416 20.53 -11.62 7.38
C ALA A 416 19.40 -11.31 6.38
N PRO A 417 19.71 -10.77 5.19
CA PRO A 417 18.76 -10.77 4.08
C PRO A 417 18.47 -12.20 3.63
N VAL A 418 17.21 -12.54 3.38
CA VAL A 418 16.76 -13.89 3.01
C VAL A 418 16.02 -13.85 1.67
N LEU A 419 16.22 -14.87 0.84
CA LEU A 419 15.49 -15.05 -0.41
C LEU A 419 14.18 -15.80 -0.17
N ASP A 420 13.09 -15.34 -0.78
CA ASP A 420 11.86 -16.13 -0.88
C ASP A 420 11.85 -17.06 -2.10
N GLY A 421 10.80 -17.87 -2.23
CA GLY A 421 10.63 -18.79 -3.37
C GLY A 421 10.54 -18.12 -4.75
N GLY A 422 10.28 -16.80 -4.79
CA GLY A 422 10.26 -15.99 -6.00
C GLY A 422 11.58 -15.27 -6.29
N GLY A 423 12.58 -15.39 -5.41
CA GLY A 423 13.88 -14.72 -5.55
C GLY A 423 13.92 -13.28 -5.03
N GLN A 424 12.87 -12.80 -4.34
CA GLN A 424 12.87 -11.48 -3.70
C GLN A 424 13.68 -11.51 -2.40
N ILE A 425 14.36 -10.40 -2.10
CA ILE A 425 15.21 -10.21 -0.94
C ILE A 425 14.38 -9.60 0.20
N LEU A 426 14.35 -10.28 1.33
CA LEU A 426 13.62 -9.88 2.53
C LEU A 426 14.61 -9.45 3.61
N ALA A 427 14.44 -8.25 4.14
CA ALA A 427 15.32 -7.73 5.17
C ALA A 427 14.56 -6.86 6.16
N GLY A 428 15.05 -6.80 7.40
CA GLY A 428 14.50 -5.89 8.40
C GLY A 428 15.58 -5.16 9.17
N ASP A 429 15.19 -4.05 9.80
CA ASP A 429 16.10 -3.17 10.52
C ASP A 429 15.68 -2.90 11.97
N THR A 430 16.57 -2.18 12.66
CA THR A 430 16.43 -1.73 14.06
C THR A 430 15.48 -0.54 14.24
N LEU A 431 14.91 0.02 13.16
CA LEU A 431 13.88 1.07 13.20
C LEU A 431 12.50 0.54 12.80
N ASN A 432 12.31 -0.77 12.97
CA ASN A 432 11.08 -1.51 12.75
C ASN A 432 10.68 -1.63 11.27
N ASN A 433 11.56 -1.32 10.32
CA ASN A 433 11.25 -1.51 8.92
C ASN A 433 11.51 -2.96 8.52
N PHE A 434 10.65 -3.47 7.67
CA PHE A 434 10.80 -4.69 6.92
C PHE A 434 10.64 -4.34 5.45
N VAL A 435 11.66 -4.62 4.64
CA VAL A 435 11.65 -4.35 3.21
C VAL A 435 11.64 -5.64 2.41
N VAL A 436 11.06 -5.54 1.23
CA VAL A 436 11.13 -6.51 0.15
C VAL A 436 11.85 -5.80 -0.98
N VAL A 437 12.95 -6.34 -1.44
CA VAL A 437 13.79 -5.77 -2.49
C VAL A 437 13.85 -6.79 -3.63
N ASP A 438 13.74 -6.35 -4.88
CA ASP A 438 13.82 -7.24 -6.03
C ASP A 438 15.28 -7.59 -6.35
N ALA A 439 15.49 -8.58 -7.22
CA ALA A 439 16.82 -9.04 -7.64
C ALA A 439 17.68 -7.91 -8.26
N ASP A 440 17.06 -6.86 -8.79
CA ASP A 440 17.72 -5.68 -9.35
C ASP A 440 18.08 -4.60 -8.32
N GLY A 441 17.64 -4.76 -7.06
CA GLY A 441 17.89 -3.82 -5.96
C GLY A 441 16.79 -2.78 -5.74
N SER A 442 15.70 -2.83 -6.52
CA SER A 442 14.54 -1.96 -6.35
C SER A 442 13.71 -2.34 -5.12
N LEU A 443 13.16 -1.34 -4.42
CA LEU A 443 12.26 -1.57 -3.30
C LEU A 443 10.89 -2.03 -3.84
N VAL A 444 10.54 -3.28 -3.57
CA VAL A 444 9.24 -3.86 -3.92
C VAL A 444 8.18 -3.47 -2.90
N ASN A 445 8.50 -3.53 -1.61
CA ASN A 445 7.56 -3.23 -0.54
C ASN A 445 8.30 -2.81 0.74
N ARG A 446 7.66 -1.96 1.54
CA ARG A 446 8.12 -1.62 2.89
C ARG A 446 6.96 -1.73 3.86
N LEU A 447 7.14 -2.54 4.89
CA LEU A 447 6.25 -2.68 6.01
C LEU A 447 6.94 -2.15 7.25
N LYS A 448 6.19 -1.43 8.09
CA LYS A 448 6.71 -1.03 9.39
C LYS A 448 6.06 -1.90 10.45
N LEU A 449 6.86 -2.75 11.06
CA LEU A 449 6.44 -3.70 12.06
C LEU A 449 6.34 -3.02 13.43
N THR A 450 5.75 -3.72 14.40
CA THR A 450 5.52 -3.20 15.76
C THR A 450 6.80 -3.10 16.61
N GLY A 451 7.95 -3.50 16.08
CA GLY A 451 9.23 -3.52 16.78
C GLY A 451 10.40 -3.91 15.87
N THR A 452 11.59 -4.02 16.46
CA THR A 452 12.84 -4.19 15.72
C THR A 452 12.97 -5.60 15.11
N VAL A 453 13.55 -5.71 13.92
CA VAL A 453 13.81 -7.01 13.29
C VAL A 453 15.26 -7.39 13.55
N THR A 454 15.47 -8.22 14.57
CA THR A 454 16.82 -8.66 14.98
C THR A 454 17.14 -10.09 14.53
N GLN A 455 16.23 -10.75 13.80
CA GLN A 455 16.45 -12.08 13.25
C GLN A 455 16.09 -12.14 11.78
N SER A 456 16.83 -12.98 11.06
CA SER A 456 16.58 -13.29 9.67
C SER A 456 15.13 -13.76 9.50
N PRO A 457 14.35 -13.14 8.61
CA PRO A 457 13.02 -13.61 8.26
C PRO A 457 13.09 -15.06 7.78
N ALA A 458 12.07 -15.86 8.09
CA ALA A 458 11.86 -17.11 7.40
C ALA A 458 10.94 -16.83 6.20
N ALA A 459 11.23 -17.40 5.03
CA ALA A 459 10.37 -17.36 3.85
C ALA A 459 10.03 -18.78 3.36
N SER A 460 8.77 -19.02 3.02
CA SER A 460 8.30 -20.28 2.42
C SER A 460 8.44 -20.25 0.90
N GLN A 461 8.36 -21.42 0.28
CA GLN A 461 8.35 -21.56 -1.19
C GLN A 461 7.11 -20.92 -1.83
N THR A 462 5.97 -20.92 -1.13
CA THR A 462 4.74 -20.23 -1.56
C THR A 462 4.82 -18.73 -1.35
N GLY A 463 5.89 -18.25 -0.72
CA GLY A 463 6.11 -16.86 -0.43
C GLY A 463 5.25 -16.34 0.72
N SER A 464 4.88 -17.10 1.74
CA SER A 464 4.55 -16.55 3.07
C SER A 464 5.82 -16.35 3.89
N VAL A 465 5.89 -15.34 4.75
CA VAL A 465 7.07 -14.94 5.51
C VAL A 465 6.76 -14.79 6.99
N ALA A 466 7.61 -15.34 7.85
CA ALA A 466 7.51 -15.18 9.29
C ALA A 466 8.68 -14.34 9.82
N VAL A 467 8.37 -13.29 10.57
CA VAL A 467 9.35 -12.31 11.08
C VAL A 467 9.24 -12.22 12.59
N ARG A 468 10.35 -12.43 13.31
CA ARG A 468 10.43 -12.12 14.75
C ARG A 468 10.58 -10.60 14.92
N VAL A 469 9.75 -10.03 15.78
CA VAL A 469 9.64 -8.59 16.01
C VAL A 469 9.88 -8.31 17.49
N GLY A 470 10.96 -7.59 17.80
CA GLY A 470 11.43 -7.39 19.16
C GLY A 470 11.69 -8.71 19.90
N THR A 471 11.46 -8.73 21.21
CA THR A 471 11.69 -9.91 22.06
C THR A 471 10.49 -10.84 22.11
N THR A 472 9.27 -10.32 21.90
CA THR A 472 8.01 -11.05 22.12
C THR A 472 7.19 -11.27 20.86
N GLY A 473 7.42 -10.54 19.78
CA GLY A 473 6.56 -10.56 18.60
C GLY A 473 6.94 -11.61 17.57
N LEU A 474 5.92 -12.16 16.91
CA LEU A 474 6.04 -12.92 15.67
C LEU A 474 4.98 -12.39 14.68
N ALA A 475 5.44 -11.72 13.63
CA ALA A 475 4.63 -11.17 12.56
C ALA A 475 4.61 -12.12 11.37
N ILE A 476 3.42 -12.45 10.88
CA ILE A 476 3.23 -13.31 9.71
C ILE A 476 2.80 -12.43 8.57
N LEU A 477 3.65 -12.42 7.56
CA LEU A 477 3.45 -11.68 6.34
C LEU A 477 3.09 -12.70 5.27
N ASP A 478 2.10 -12.40 4.45
CA ASP A 478 1.79 -13.27 3.33
C ASP A 478 1.80 -12.48 2.05
N LEU A 479 2.14 -13.17 0.96
CA LEU A 479 1.76 -12.65 -0.34
C LEU A 479 0.24 -12.60 -0.33
N LEU A 480 -0.33 -11.42 -0.57
CA LEU A 480 -1.70 -11.42 -1.05
C LEU A 480 -1.72 -12.37 -2.25
N PRO A 481 -2.62 -13.38 -2.29
CA PRO A 481 -2.74 -14.24 -3.45
C PRO A 481 -2.89 -13.32 -4.64
N ASN A 482 -1.81 -13.16 -5.39
CA ASN A 482 -1.93 -12.64 -6.72
C ASN A 482 -2.68 -13.77 -7.42
N HIS A 483 -3.98 -13.62 -7.65
CA HIS A 483 -4.73 -14.46 -8.59
C HIS A 483 -4.15 -14.36 -10.02
N TRP A 484 -3.15 -13.50 -10.20
CA TRP A 484 -2.31 -13.42 -11.37
C TRP A 484 -1.62 -14.74 -11.71
N ASP A 485 -1.92 -15.25 -12.90
CA ASP A 485 -1.41 -16.51 -13.42
C ASP A 485 -0.03 -16.39 -14.10
N GLY A 486 0.65 -15.25 -13.91
CA GLY A 486 2.00 -15.00 -14.44
C GLY A 486 2.07 -14.71 -15.93
N ARG A 487 0.94 -14.50 -16.62
CA ARG A 487 0.95 -14.10 -18.04
C ARG A 487 1.52 -12.68 -18.20
N PRO A 488 1.89 -12.24 -19.41
CA PRO A 488 2.16 -10.82 -19.66
C PRO A 488 0.90 -9.95 -19.53
N ASP A 489 0.99 -8.76 -18.93
CA ASP A 489 -0.16 -7.84 -18.74
C ASP A 489 -0.76 -7.40 -20.08
N VAL A 490 0.10 -7.22 -21.08
CA VAL A 490 -0.29 -6.87 -22.45
C VAL A 490 0.44 -7.74 -23.46
N GLN A 491 -0.33 -8.37 -24.35
CA GLN A 491 0.22 -9.06 -25.52
C GLN A 491 -0.37 -8.50 -26.79
N ARG A 492 0.48 -8.19 -27.77
CA ARG A 492 0.03 -7.73 -29.07
C ARG A 492 -0.59 -8.89 -29.85
N THR A 493 -1.71 -8.64 -30.53
CA THR A 493 -2.30 -9.61 -31.46
C THR A 493 -1.83 -9.36 -32.90
N ASN A 494 -2.24 -10.21 -33.84
CA ASN A 494 -2.01 -9.97 -35.27
C ASN A 494 -2.81 -8.75 -35.79
N ASN A 495 -3.87 -8.35 -35.10
CA ASN A 495 -4.63 -7.16 -35.42
C ASN A 495 -4.12 -5.99 -34.58
N LYS A 496 -3.61 -4.94 -35.23
CA LYS A 496 -2.98 -3.80 -34.55
C LYS A 496 -3.92 -3.03 -33.61
N ASN A 497 -5.23 -3.17 -33.79
CA ASN A 497 -6.24 -2.55 -32.93
C ASN A 497 -6.55 -3.36 -31.66
N TYR A 498 -6.10 -4.63 -31.60
CA TYR A 498 -6.42 -5.55 -30.52
C TYR A 498 -5.18 -6.04 -29.77
N TYR A 499 -5.33 -6.14 -28.46
CA TYR A 499 -4.34 -6.66 -27.52
C TYR A 499 -5.00 -7.73 -26.65
N LYS A 500 -4.23 -8.62 -26.04
CA LYS A 500 -4.71 -9.38 -24.89
C LYS A 500 -4.30 -8.63 -23.65
N LEU A 501 -5.27 -8.07 -22.95
CA LEU A 501 -5.11 -7.27 -21.75
C LEU A 501 -5.57 -8.10 -20.58
N VAL A 502 -4.72 -8.19 -19.57
CA VAL A 502 -5.08 -8.89 -18.34
C VAL A 502 -5.96 -8.03 -17.45
N ASN A 503 -5.65 -6.74 -17.39
CA ASN A 503 -6.33 -5.80 -16.52
C ASN A 503 -6.96 -4.66 -17.34
N PRO A 504 -8.03 -4.92 -18.12
CA PRO A 504 -8.79 -3.86 -18.74
C PRO A 504 -9.55 -3.06 -17.67
N VAL A 505 -9.00 -1.90 -17.29
CA VAL A 505 -9.55 -0.98 -16.27
C VAL A 505 -11.01 -0.61 -16.52
N SER A 506 -11.42 -0.53 -17.79
CA SER A 506 -12.82 -0.26 -18.15
C SER A 506 -13.80 -1.34 -17.67
N ILE A 507 -13.36 -2.59 -17.49
CA ILE A 507 -14.15 -3.64 -16.84
C ILE A 507 -14.24 -3.39 -15.34
N ASP A 508 -13.11 -3.08 -14.73
CA ASP A 508 -13.00 -2.94 -13.28
C ASP A 508 -13.87 -1.81 -12.71
N VAL A 509 -13.98 -0.69 -13.43
CA VAL A 509 -14.88 0.43 -13.07
C VAL A 509 -16.28 0.31 -13.68
N GLY A 510 -16.57 -0.76 -14.43
CA GLY A 510 -17.87 -1.00 -15.07
C GLY A 510 -18.19 -0.12 -16.28
N ALA A 511 -17.20 0.59 -16.82
CA ALA A 511 -17.38 1.42 -18.02
C ALA A 511 -17.67 0.58 -19.27
N ASN A 512 -17.15 -0.64 -19.37
CA ASN A 512 -17.44 -1.57 -20.47
C ASN A 512 -18.95 -1.90 -20.57
N ILE A 513 -19.67 -1.94 -19.45
CA ILE A 513 -21.13 -2.13 -19.42
C ILE A 513 -21.81 -0.91 -20.07
N LEU A 514 -21.36 0.29 -19.73
CA LEU A 514 -21.88 1.54 -20.29
C LEU A 514 -21.56 1.69 -21.79
N HIS A 515 -20.37 1.27 -22.22
CA HIS A 515 -19.98 1.31 -23.63
C HIS A 515 -20.87 0.45 -24.53
N ASN A 516 -21.52 -0.56 -23.97
CA ASN A 516 -22.48 -1.44 -24.64
C ASN A 516 -23.94 -1.06 -24.37
N THR A 517 -24.18 -0.06 -23.52
CA THR A 517 -25.52 0.45 -23.22
C THR A 517 -25.88 1.58 -24.18
N SER A 518 -27.00 1.44 -24.89
CA SER A 518 -27.55 2.49 -25.73
C SER A 518 -28.37 3.49 -24.91
N TYR A 519 -28.14 4.78 -25.12
CA TYR A 519 -28.91 5.87 -24.49
C TYR A 519 -29.40 6.89 -25.53
N GLY A 520 -30.65 7.33 -25.40
CA GLY A 520 -31.29 8.26 -26.32
C GLY A 520 -31.39 7.72 -27.76
N SER A 521 -31.06 8.54 -28.76
CA SER A 521 -31.11 8.22 -30.19
C SER A 521 -29.97 7.28 -30.65
N ASN A 522 -29.85 6.10 -30.03
CA ASN A 522 -28.90 5.03 -30.35
C ASN A 522 -27.42 5.45 -30.32
N ARG A 523 -26.99 6.19 -29.29
CA ARG A 523 -25.56 6.41 -29.03
C ARG A 523 -25.11 5.62 -27.81
N ASN A 524 -24.01 4.88 -27.96
CA ASN A 524 -23.36 4.23 -26.85
C ASN A 524 -22.75 5.27 -25.89
N ILE A 525 -22.74 4.97 -24.59
CA ILE A 525 -22.18 5.86 -23.57
C ILE A 525 -20.66 5.63 -23.52
N ARG A 526 -19.89 6.49 -24.20
CA ARG A 526 -18.44 6.35 -24.41
C ARG A 526 -17.65 7.68 -24.25
N GLY A 527 -18.31 8.73 -23.77
CA GLY A 527 -17.76 10.08 -23.56
C GLY A 527 -17.98 11.06 -24.71
N ALA A 528 -18.76 10.68 -25.73
CA ALA A 528 -18.93 11.47 -26.95
C ALA A 528 -19.50 12.87 -26.68
N GLY A 529 -18.84 13.90 -27.21
CA GLY A 529 -19.28 15.30 -27.09
C GLY A 529 -18.82 16.01 -25.81
N VAL A 530 -18.04 15.35 -24.96
CA VAL A 530 -17.42 15.95 -23.77
C VAL A 530 -15.93 16.13 -24.00
N THR A 531 -15.40 17.34 -23.71
CA THR A 531 -13.96 17.63 -23.82
C THR A 531 -13.31 17.67 -22.43
N ILE A 532 -12.21 16.94 -22.29
CA ILE A 532 -11.34 16.90 -21.11
C ILE A 532 -10.04 17.65 -21.42
N ALA A 533 -9.69 18.64 -20.60
CA ALA A 533 -8.39 19.27 -20.62
C ALA A 533 -7.43 18.52 -19.68
N VAL A 534 -6.31 18.04 -20.22
CA VAL A 534 -5.24 17.37 -19.48
C VAL A 534 -4.12 18.38 -19.25
N VAL A 535 -4.01 18.90 -18.02
CA VAL A 535 -3.02 19.90 -17.63
C VAL A 535 -1.81 19.18 -17.05
N ASP A 536 -0.77 18.99 -17.87
CA ASP A 536 0.29 18.00 -17.61
C ASP A 536 1.62 18.29 -18.36
N THR A 537 2.46 17.29 -18.62
CA THR A 537 3.74 17.37 -19.36
C THR A 537 3.58 17.43 -20.88
N GLY A 538 2.33 17.33 -21.36
CA GLY A 538 1.95 17.33 -22.77
C GLY A 538 1.42 15.97 -23.23
N ILE A 539 1.14 15.83 -24.53
CA ILE A 539 0.70 14.56 -25.13
C ILE A 539 1.52 14.32 -26.39
N TYR A 540 2.14 13.14 -26.48
CA TYR A 540 2.91 12.70 -27.64
C TYR A 540 2.26 11.49 -28.31
N PHE A 541 2.25 11.48 -29.64
CA PHE A 541 1.81 10.35 -30.43
C PHE A 541 2.99 9.84 -31.27
N ASP A 542 3.42 8.61 -31.02
CA ASP A 542 4.44 7.96 -31.84
C ASP A 542 3.86 7.48 -33.19
N ALA A 543 4.74 7.07 -34.11
CA ALA A 543 4.35 6.68 -35.46
C ALA A 543 3.41 5.45 -35.50
N ASP A 544 3.60 4.43 -34.64
CA ASP A 544 2.71 3.26 -34.60
C ASP A 544 1.34 3.64 -34.04
N THR A 545 1.31 4.48 -33.00
CA THR A 545 0.06 5.03 -32.44
C THR A 545 -0.69 5.87 -33.48
N ILE A 546 0.01 6.76 -34.21
CA ILE A 546 -0.59 7.52 -35.30
C ILE A 546 -1.14 6.59 -36.36
N ASN A 547 -0.34 5.64 -36.86
CA ASN A 547 -0.78 4.73 -37.92
C ASN A 547 -1.98 3.87 -37.51
N THR A 548 -2.04 3.45 -36.24
CA THR A 548 -3.11 2.59 -35.71
C THR A 548 -4.39 3.38 -35.44
N LEU A 549 -4.27 4.60 -34.90
CA LEU A 549 -5.41 5.38 -34.40
C LEU A 549 -5.66 6.68 -35.20
N THR A 550 -5.08 6.87 -36.39
CA THR A 550 -5.12 8.16 -37.13
C THR A 550 -6.49 8.81 -37.17
N GLY A 551 -7.52 8.06 -37.58
CA GLY A 551 -8.89 8.56 -37.69
C GLY A 551 -9.48 9.00 -36.34
N ARG A 552 -9.17 8.25 -35.28
CA ARG A 552 -9.56 8.55 -33.90
C ARG A 552 -8.81 9.78 -33.38
N ILE A 553 -7.47 9.82 -33.47
CA ILE A 553 -6.70 10.99 -33.02
C ILE A 553 -7.19 12.28 -33.71
N ASN A 554 -7.48 12.24 -35.02
CA ASN A 554 -8.00 13.41 -35.75
C ASN A 554 -9.37 13.90 -35.25
N GLN A 555 -10.17 13.02 -34.67
CA GLN A 555 -11.50 13.35 -34.15
C GLN A 555 -11.45 13.80 -32.69
N GLN A 556 -10.72 13.06 -31.84
CA GLN A 556 -10.76 13.23 -30.40
C GLN A 556 -9.66 14.17 -29.85
N PHE A 557 -8.49 14.28 -30.48
CA PHE A 557 -7.43 15.18 -30.02
C PHE A 557 -7.57 16.57 -30.65
N LEU A 558 -7.95 17.57 -29.85
CA LEU A 558 -8.28 18.91 -30.37
C LEU A 558 -7.07 19.85 -30.47
N GLY A 559 -5.93 19.48 -29.87
CA GLY A 559 -4.68 20.24 -29.92
C GLY A 559 -3.91 20.29 -28.60
N GLN A 560 -2.74 20.92 -28.63
CA GLN A 560 -1.86 21.14 -27.47
C GLN A 560 -1.51 22.62 -27.28
N VAL A 561 -1.77 23.15 -26.10
CA VAL A 561 -1.22 24.43 -25.65
C VAL A 561 0.14 24.15 -25.02
N ASP A 562 1.18 24.89 -25.40
CA ASP A 562 2.53 24.68 -24.90
C ASP A 562 3.11 25.95 -24.25
N TYR A 563 3.17 25.95 -22.92
CA TYR A 563 3.79 27.01 -22.12
C TYR A 563 5.28 26.78 -21.87
N ILE A 564 5.81 25.61 -22.24
CA ILE A 564 7.21 25.23 -22.08
C ILE A 564 7.99 25.60 -23.33
N ASP A 565 7.63 24.99 -24.47
CA ASP A 565 8.16 25.32 -25.78
C ASP A 565 7.25 26.39 -26.41
N LYS A 566 7.40 27.64 -25.96
CA LYS A 566 6.51 28.75 -26.33
C LYS A 566 6.49 29.05 -27.82
N ALA A 567 7.53 28.68 -28.56
CA ALA A 567 7.62 28.85 -30.00
C ALA A 567 7.01 27.65 -30.73
N CYS A 568 6.11 27.90 -31.68
CA CYS A 568 5.55 26.86 -32.50
C CYS A 568 6.62 26.20 -33.39
N ALA A 569 6.54 24.87 -33.50
CA ALA A 569 7.39 24.13 -34.42
C ALA A 569 7.14 24.57 -35.87
N VAL A 570 8.20 24.59 -36.67
CA VAL A 570 8.13 24.88 -38.11
C VAL A 570 8.13 23.55 -38.88
N LYS A 571 7.16 23.40 -39.78
CA LYS A 571 7.02 22.25 -40.67
C LYS A 571 8.09 22.27 -41.77
N PRO A 572 8.36 21.14 -42.46
CA PRO A 572 9.31 21.10 -43.57
C PRO A 572 9.00 22.06 -44.73
N ASP A 573 7.73 22.44 -44.91
CA ASP A 573 7.28 23.40 -45.92
C ASP A 573 7.40 24.87 -45.48
N GLY A 574 7.92 25.13 -44.26
CA GLY A 574 8.10 26.46 -43.69
C GLY A 574 6.87 27.01 -42.95
N ALA A 575 5.73 26.32 -42.96
CA ALA A 575 4.55 26.75 -42.21
C ALA A 575 4.69 26.43 -40.70
N LEU A 576 3.98 27.16 -39.84
CA LEU A 576 3.91 26.81 -38.42
C LEU A 576 3.00 25.59 -38.21
N ALA A 577 3.36 24.73 -37.26
CA ALA A 577 2.56 23.57 -36.82
C ALA A 577 1.33 23.93 -35.98
N GLY A 578 1.10 25.24 -35.78
CA GLY A 578 0.05 25.77 -34.93
C GLY A 578 -0.03 27.29 -35.05
N VAL A 579 -0.67 27.91 -34.06
CA VAL A 579 -0.82 29.36 -33.95
C VAL A 579 0.09 29.88 -32.85
N GLN A 580 0.97 30.82 -33.22
CA GLN A 580 1.91 31.45 -32.29
C GLN A 580 1.20 32.56 -31.49
N TYR A 581 1.31 32.49 -30.16
CA TYR A 581 0.92 33.58 -29.25
C TYR A 581 2.16 34.16 -28.57
N SER A 582 2.03 35.30 -27.89
CA SER A 582 3.17 36.00 -27.29
C SER A 582 3.91 35.18 -26.22
N ASN A 583 3.21 34.27 -25.54
CA ASN A 583 3.72 33.55 -24.38
C ASN A 583 3.47 32.03 -24.39
N TYR A 584 2.89 31.48 -25.47
CA TYR A 584 2.70 30.04 -25.69
C TYR A 584 2.49 29.73 -27.18
N CYS A 585 2.56 28.45 -27.54
CA CYS A 585 2.12 27.96 -28.85
C CYS A 585 0.82 27.15 -28.72
N TRP A 586 -0.14 27.37 -29.62
CA TRP A 586 -1.30 26.49 -29.80
C TRP A 586 -1.05 25.55 -30.98
N LEU A 587 -0.60 24.33 -30.70
CA LEU A 587 -0.32 23.29 -31.68
C LEU A 587 -1.62 22.59 -32.09
N THR A 588 -1.99 22.72 -33.36
CA THR A 588 -3.15 22.04 -33.95
C THR A 588 -2.77 20.77 -34.71
N ASP A 589 -1.50 20.63 -35.09
CA ASP A 589 -1.01 19.44 -35.77
C ASP A 589 -0.44 18.43 -34.77
N LYS A 590 -1.13 17.29 -34.62
CA LYS A 590 -0.78 16.20 -33.70
C LYS A 590 0.64 15.64 -33.90
N HIS A 591 1.22 15.75 -35.10
CA HIS A 591 2.58 15.24 -35.35
C HIS A 591 3.66 16.07 -34.65
N TYR A 592 3.30 17.27 -34.19
CA TYR A 592 4.19 18.20 -33.50
C TYR A 592 3.82 18.41 -32.04
N SER A 593 2.80 17.70 -31.52
CA SER A 593 2.55 17.67 -30.08
C SER A 593 3.71 16.97 -29.37
N ARG A 594 3.99 17.41 -28.14
CA ARG A 594 5.21 17.03 -27.43
C ARG A 594 4.89 16.61 -26.02
N ASP A 595 5.59 15.58 -25.59
CA ASP A 595 5.71 15.16 -24.20
C ASP A 595 7.04 14.45 -24.06
N GLY A 596 8.08 15.17 -23.64
CA GLY A 596 9.40 14.57 -23.43
C GLY A 596 9.49 13.75 -22.14
N ASN A 597 8.52 13.89 -21.24
CA ASN A 597 8.50 13.19 -19.96
C ASN A 597 7.81 11.82 -20.08
N GLY A 598 6.60 11.79 -20.65
CA GLY A 598 5.76 10.59 -20.77
C GLY A 598 4.47 10.63 -19.94
N HIS A 599 4.46 11.37 -18.84
CA HIS A 599 3.37 11.38 -17.86
C HIS A 599 2.03 11.81 -18.47
N GLY A 600 1.97 12.95 -19.16
CA GLY A 600 0.72 13.44 -19.76
C GLY A 600 0.20 12.54 -20.88
N THR A 601 1.10 11.87 -21.62
CA THR A 601 0.74 10.86 -22.64
C THR A 601 0.08 9.63 -22.01
N MET A 602 0.63 9.15 -20.89
CA MET A 602 0.06 8.05 -20.08
C MET A 602 -1.33 8.42 -19.55
N VAL A 603 -1.46 9.59 -18.91
CA VAL A 603 -2.71 10.11 -18.35
C VAL A 603 -3.78 10.24 -19.43
N ALA A 604 -3.44 10.82 -20.59
CA ALA A 604 -4.37 10.95 -21.69
C ALA A 604 -4.82 9.58 -22.23
N GLY A 605 -3.90 8.63 -22.42
CA GLY A 605 -4.26 7.31 -22.92
C GLY A 605 -5.24 6.56 -21.99
N ALA A 606 -5.14 6.72 -20.67
CA ALA A 606 -6.09 6.10 -19.73
C ALA A 606 -7.53 6.63 -19.92
N ILE A 607 -7.66 7.84 -20.46
CA ILE A 607 -8.95 8.44 -20.82
C ILE A 607 -9.49 7.83 -22.12
N TRP A 608 -8.79 8.06 -23.23
CA TRP A 608 -9.41 8.01 -24.56
C TRP A 608 -8.93 6.84 -25.44
N ASN A 609 -7.99 6.01 -24.97
CA ASN A 609 -7.37 4.96 -25.79
C ASN A 609 -8.41 3.97 -26.36
N ASN A 610 -8.47 3.90 -27.70
CA ASN A 610 -9.44 3.09 -28.44
C ASN A 610 -8.93 1.66 -28.76
N LEU A 611 -7.72 1.29 -28.33
CA LEU A 611 -7.25 -0.09 -28.42
C LEU A 611 -8.15 -1.00 -27.58
N MET A 612 -8.43 -2.19 -28.10
CA MET A 612 -9.38 -3.13 -27.51
C MET A 612 -8.69 -4.39 -27.00
N ASP A 613 -9.23 -4.96 -25.93
CA ASP A 613 -8.92 -6.32 -25.55
C ASP A 613 -9.59 -7.31 -26.52
N GLU A 614 -8.85 -8.30 -27.01
CA GLU A 614 -9.30 -9.30 -27.98
C GLU A 614 -10.35 -10.25 -27.39
N VAL A 615 -10.26 -10.54 -26.09
CA VAL A 615 -11.12 -11.54 -25.44
C VAL A 615 -12.44 -10.92 -24.98
N THR A 616 -12.37 -9.77 -24.32
CA THR A 616 -13.52 -9.12 -23.69
C THR A 616 -14.15 -8.03 -24.56
N GLY A 617 -13.43 -7.53 -25.58
CA GLY A 617 -13.86 -6.39 -26.40
C GLY A 617 -13.82 -5.05 -25.67
N ALA A 618 -13.33 -5.01 -24.42
CA ALA A 618 -13.24 -3.81 -23.62
C ALA A 618 -12.16 -2.86 -24.17
N THR A 619 -12.42 -1.55 -24.20
CA THR A 619 -11.38 -0.58 -24.57
C THR A 619 -10.42 -0.34 -23.41
N MET A 620 -9.17 -0.06 -23.75
CA MET A 620 -8.14 0.31 -22.76
C MET A 620 -8.47 1.64 -22.08
N GLY A 621 -8.97 2.64 -22.84
CA GLY A 621 -9.48 3.90 -22.31
C GLY A 621 -10.89 3.76 -21.73
N VAL A 622 -11.16 4.51 -20.66
CA VAL A 622 -12.45 4.48 -19.94
C VAL A 622 -13.53 5.33 -20.64
N ALA A 623 -13.15 6.40 -21.34
CA ALA A 623 -14.03 7.25 -22.15
C ALA A 623 -13.49 7.40 -23.59
N PRO A 624 -13.54 6.31 -24.39
CA PRO A 624 -12.82 6.20 -25.65
C PRO A 624 -13.32 7.12 -26.79
N ASP A 625 -14.49 7.76 -26.65
CA ASP A 625 -15.03 8.73 -27.61
C ASP A 625 -15.05 10.17 -27.06
N ALA A 626 -14.45 10.43 -25.89
CA ALA A 626 -14.25 11.78 -25.35
C ALA A 626 -13.19 12.56 -26.14
N ASN A 627 -13.33 13.88 -26.18
CA ASN A 627 -12.30 14.76 -26.75
C ASN A 627 -11.24 15.08 -25.69
N VAL A 628 -9.98 15.20 -26.10
CA VAL A 628 -8.85 15.54 -25.23
C VAL A 628 -8.14 16.79 -25.77
N ILE A 629 -7.83 17.72 -24.87
CA ILE A 629 -6.91 18.84 -25.10
C ILE A 629 -5.71 18.68 -24.18
N SER A 630 -4.52 18.80 -24.75
CA SER A 630 -3.27 18.87 -23.98
C SER A 630 -2.98 20.31 -23.55
N VAL A 631 -2.68 20.52 -22.28
CA VAL A 631 -2.21 21.79 -21.74
C VAL A 631 -0.86 21.53 -21.07
N ARG A 632 0.22 21.70 -21.84
CA ARG A 632 1.58 21.40 -21.41
C ARG A 632 2.12 22.54 -20.55
N VAL A 633 2.27 22.26 -19.25
CA VAL A 633 2.70 23.21 -18.21
C VAL A 633 3.92 22.73 -17.41
N MET A 634 4.37 21.50 -17.68
CA MET A 634 5.57 20.89 -17.09
C MET A 634 6.57 20.48 -18.16
N ASN A 635 7.85 20.58 -17.83
CA ASN A 635 8.96 20.32 -18.75
C ASN A 635 9.23 18.81 -18.93
N ASN A 636 10.30 18.47 -19.65
CA ASN A 636 10.69 17.08 -19.93
C ASN A 636 11.13 16.30 -18.68
N ASP A 637 11.46 16.98 -17.59
CA ASP A 637 11.76 16.39 -16.29
C ASP A 637 10.51 16.16 -15.44
N GLY A 638 9.33 16.57 -15.94
CA GLY A 638 8.06 16.47 -15.22
C GLY A 638 7.88 17.60 -14.20
N ILE A 639 8.64 18.71 -14.34
CA ILE A 639 8.65 19.82 -13.38
C ILE A 639 8.00 21.05 -14.03
N GLY A 640 7.08 21.68 -13.30
CA GLY A 640 6.46 22.97 -13.60
C GLY A 640 6.46 23.88 -12.36
N THR A 641 5.74 25.00 -12.46
CA THR A 641 5.55 25.93 -11.34
C THR A 641 4.10 26.35 -11.20
N TYR A 642 3.71 26.90 -10.05
CA TYR A 642 2.37 27.49 -9.89
C TYR A 642 2.07 28.50 -11.00
N GLU A 643 3.02 29.35 -11.36
CA GLU A 643 2.88 30.29 -12.49
C GLU A 643 2.47 29.59 -13.79
N THR A 644 3.16 28.52 -14.21
CA THR A 644 2.86 27.85 -15.48
C THR A 644 1.55 27.09 -15.44
N VAL A 645 1.27 26.41 -14.32
CA VAL A 645 0.03 25.64 -14.13
C VAL A 645 -1.19 26.57 -14.10
N ILE A 646 -1.14 27.66 -13.33
CA ILE A 646 -2.23 28.64 -13.25
C ILE A 646 -2.49 29.26 -14.63
N LYS A 647 -1.46 29.55 -15.43
CA LYS A 647 -1.66 30.00 -16.81
C LYS A 647 -2.35 28.96 -17.69
N GLY A 648 -2.04 27.68 -17.50
CA GLY A 648 -2.76 26.58 -18.13
C GLY A 648 -4.25 26.57 -17.74
N ILE A 649 -4.55 26.71 -16.45
CA ILE A 649 -5.93 26.79 -15.93
C ILE A 649 -6.67 28.00 -16.52
N GLN A 650 -6.02 29.18 -16.56
CA GLN A 650 -6.57 30.38 -17.20
C GLN A 650 -6.96 30.11 -18.65
N TRP A 651 -6.06 29.51 -19.42
CA TRP A 651 -6.34 29.16 -20.81
C TRP A 651 -7.54 28.22 -20.93
N VAL A 652 -7.65 27.23 -20.05
CA VAL A 652 -8.80 26.30 -20.03
C VAL A 652 -10.10 27.04 -19.77
N VAL A 653 -10.13 27.92 -18.76
CA VAL A 653 -11.32 28.71 -18.40
C VAL A 653 -11.72 29.65 -19.54
N GLU A 654 -10.76 30.35 -20.15
CA GLU A 654 -10.96 31.25 -21.29
C GLU A 654 -11.53 30.51 -22.51
N ASN A 655 -11.07 29.28 -22.76
CA ASN A 655 -11.41 28.51 -23.95
C ASN A 655 -12.56 27.51 -23.74
N LYS A 656 -13.11 27.41 -22.52
CA LYS A 656 -14.07 26.36 -22.16
C LYS A 656 -15.28 26.31 -23.10
N ALA A 657 -15.85 27.47 -23.44
CA ALA A 657 -17.02 27.55 -24.30
C ALA A 657 -16.69 27.22 -25.76
N ALA A 658 -15.59 27.79 -26.27
CA ALA A 658 -15.16 27.60 -27.66
C ALA A 658 -14.72 26.16 -27.97
N LYS A 659 -14.24 25.44 -26.95
CA LYS A 659 -13.70 24.06 -27.08
C LYS A 659 -14.57 22.99 -26.42
N GLY A 660 -15.70 23.39 -25.83
CA GLY A 660 -16.59 22.48 -25.10
C GLY A 660 -15.92 21.80 -23.89
N ILE A 661 -14.95 22.46 -23.25
CA ILE A 661 -14.24 21.90 -22.09
C ILE A 661 -15.20 21.87 -20.91
N LYS A 662 -15.40 20.68 -20.37
CA LYS A 662 -16.25 20.44 -19.20
C LYS A 662 -15.49 19.87 -18.02
N ILE A 663 -14.32 19.27 -18.27
CA ILE A 663 -13.55 18.54 -17.27
C ILE A 663 -12.10 18.98 -17.37
N MET A 664 -11.45 19.15 -16.22
CA MET A 664 -10.03 19.42 -16.10
C MET A 664 -9.38 18.33 -15.24
N ASN A 665 -8.47 17.57 -15.85
CA ASN A 665 -7.69 16.54 -15.19
C ASN A 665 -6.34 17.12 -14.71
N LEU A 666 -6.11 17.11 -13.40
CA LEU A 666 -4.89 17.58 -12.76
C LEU A 666 -4.20 16.41 -12.04
N SER A 667 -3.45 15.61 -12.82
CA SER A 667 -2.62 14.50 -12.31
C SER A 667 -1.27 15.00 -11.76
N ILE A 668 -1.28 16.16 -11.10
CA ILE A 668 -0.10 16.89 -10.63
C ILE A 668 -0.13 17.03 -9.11
N SER A 669 1.01 17.35 -8.52
CA SER A 669 1.10 17.57 -7.08
C SER A 669 2.08 18.67 -6.70
N ALA A 670 1.79 19.33 -5.59
CA ALA A 670 2.71 20.19 -4.86
C ALA A 670 2.46 20.09 -3.34
N TYR A 671 3.46 20.45 -2.54
CA TYR A 671 3.35 20.39 -1.09
C TYR A 671 2.46 21.52 -0.53
N PRO A 672 1.48 21.20 0.34
CA PRO A 672 0.67 22.21 1.01
C PRO A 672 1.49 22.88 2.11
N THR A 673 1.71 24.20 1.99
CA THR A 673 2.46 25.02 2.97
C THR A 673 1.64 26.17 3.55
N VAL A 674 0.49 26.47 2.94
CA VAL A 674 -0.45 27.52 3.34
C VAL A 674 -1.87 26.94 3.26
N PRO A 675 -2.86 27.51 3.98
CA PRO A 675 -4.24 27.06 3.92
C PRO A 675 -4.83 27.09 2.50
N TYR A 676 -5.80 26.22 2.20
CA TYR A 676 -6.35 26.08 0.84
C TYR A 676 -6.84 27.41 0.23
N PHE A 677 -7.53 28.24 1.00
CA PHE A 677 -8.10 29.52 0.55
C PHE A 677 -7.05 30.62 0.30
N ILE A 678 -5.79 30.42 0.75
CA ILE A 678 -4.66 31.30 0.44
C ILE A 678 -3.80 30.75 -0.70
N ASP A 679 -3.77 29.42 -0.89
CA ASP A 679 -2.90 28.80 -1.89
C ASP A 679 -3.30 29.22 -3.32
N PRO A 680 -2.40 29.86 -4.10
CA PRO A 680 -2.75 30.37 -5.42
C PRO A 680 -3.23 29.30 -6.40
N LEU A 681 -2.71 28.08 -6.30
CA LEU A 681 -3.13 27.00 -7.21
C LEU A 681 -4.52 26.46 -6.82
N ASN A 682 -4.81 26.35 -5.52
CA ASN A 682 -6.17 26.00 -5.06
C ASN A 682 -7.20 27.02 -5.51
N ARG A 683 -6.93 28.31 -5.31
CA ARG A 683 -7.80 29.39 -5.80
C ARG A 683 -8.03 29.35 -7.30
N ALA A 684 -7.02 28.95 -8.08
CA ALA A 684 -7.17 28.81 -9.52
C ALA A 684 -8.12 27.65 -9.89
N VAL A 685 -8.08 26.53 -9.16
CA VAL A 685 -9.02 25.42 -9.38
C VAL A 685 -10.42 25.71 -8.84
N GLU A 686 -10.56 26.47 -7.75
CA GLU A 686 -11.86 27.00 -7.28
C GLU A 686 -12.50 27.88 -8.35
N ARG A 687 -11.73 28.79 -8.96
CA ARG A 687 -12.21 29.61 -10.08
C ARG A 687 -12.62 28.78 -11.30
N ALA A 688 -11.90 27.69 -11.58
CA ALA A 688 -12.32 26.77 -12.64
C ALA A 688 -13.64 26.06 -12.28
N TRP A 689 -13.78 25.60 -11.03
CA TRP A 689 -14.98 24.97 -10.48
C TRP A 689 -16.20 25.90 -10.54
N GLU A 690 -16.06 27.14 -10.04
CA GLU A 690 -17.07 28.22 -10.09
C GLU A 690 -17.52 28.47 -11.53
N SER A 691 -16.61 28.36 -12.50
CA SER A 691 -16.90 28.55 -13.91
C SER A 691 -17.68 27.39 -14.55
N GLY A 692 -17.99 26.32 -13.81
CA GLY A 692 -18.73 25.14 -14.27
C GLY A 692 -17.85 24.06 -14.89
N ILE A 693 -16.53 24.09 -14.68
CA ILE A 693 -15.62 23.01 -15.07
C ILE A 693 -15.49 22.03 -13.90
N VAL A 694 -15.71 20.74 -14.15
CA VAL A 694 -15.43 19.70 -13.15
C VAL A 694 -13.92 19.50 -13.05
N VAL A 695 -13.34 19.81 -11.89
CA VAL A 695 -11.92 19.62 -11.63
C VAL A 695 -11.70 18.29 -10.90
N VAL A 696 -10.83 17.45 -11.46
CA VAL A 696 -10.45 16.15 -10.88
C VAL A 696 -8.94 16.17 -10.63
N ALA A 697 -8.55 16.02 -9.37
CA ALA A 697 -7.17 16.17 -8.91
C ALA A 697 -6.66 14.89 -8.22
N ALA A 698 -5.39 14.56 -8.43
CA ALA A 698 -4.74 13.47 -7.74
C ALA A 698 -4.62 13.77 -6.23
N ALA A 699 -4.80 12.76 -5.38
CA ALA A 699 -4.57 12.90 -3.94
C ALA A 699 -3.08 13.12 -3.59
N GLY A 700 -2.17 12.67 -4.47
CA GLY A 700 -0.72 12.64 -4.23
C GLY A 700 -0.22 11.24 -3.89
N ASN A 701 1.10 11.06 -3.96
CA ASN A 701 1.76 9.78 -3.71
C ASN A 701 2.71 9.84 -2.49
N LEU A 702 2.33 10.61 -1.46
CA LEU A 702 3.09 10.80 -0.22
C LEU A 702 2.61 9.91 0.93
N GLY A 703 1.72 8.96 0.65
CA GLY A 703 1.20 7.99 1.62
C GLY A 703 2.26 7.04 2.19
N PRO A 704 1.86 6.14 3.10
CA PRO A 704 0.49 5.88 3.55
C PRO A 704 0.09 6.72 4.76
N ASN A 705 0.97 7.60 5.24
CA ASN A 705 0.75 8.39 6.46
C ASN A 705 -0.44 9.34 6.29
N ALA A 706 -1.10 9.69 7.39
CA ALA A 706 -2.12 10.74 7.40
C ALA A 706 -1.51 12.14 7.15
N GLU A 707 -2.37 13.08 6.76
CA GLU A 707 -2.00 14.46 6.44
C GLU A 707 -1.03 14.56 5.25
N THR A 708 -1.21 13.70 4.23
CA THR A 708 -0.32 13.60 3.05
C THR A 708 -0.98 14.02 1.74
N ILE A 709 -2.25 14.44 1.77
CA ILE A 709 -2.97 14.96 0.60
C ILE A 709 -2.27 16.22 0.06
N THR A 710 -1.95 16.23 -1.22
CA THR A 710 -1.17 17.29 -1.89
C THR A 710 -2.07 18.36 -2.53
N VAL A 711 -1.47 19.47 -2.94
CA VAL A 711 -2.12 20.51 -3.77
C VAL A 711 -2.17 20.05 -5.24
N PRO A 712 -3.30 20.16 -5.96
CA PRO A 712 -4.57 20.78 -5.56
C PRO A 712 -5.60 19.80 -4.97
N GLY A 713 -5.25 18.53 -4.74
CA GLY A 713 -6.16 17.55 -4.13
C GLY A 713 -6.58 17.87 -2.69
N ASN A 714 -5.91 18.79 -2.00
CA ASN A 714 -6.27 19.24 -0.66
C ASN A 714 -7.43 20.26 -0.67
N ASP A 715 -7.77 20.81 -1.83
CA ASP A 715 -8.88 21.74 -1.99
C ASP A 715 -10.24 21.06 -1.69
N PRO A 716 -11.10 21.67 -0.86
CA PRO A 716 -12.33 21.03 -0.44
C PRO A 716 -13.39 20.97 -1.55
N TYR A 717 -13.36 21.84 -2.56
CA TYR A 717 -14.38 21.89 -3.61
C TYR A 717 -14.18 20.80 -4.65
N VAL A 718 -12.95 20.61 -5.12
CA VAL A 718 -12.63 19.70 -6.23
C VAL A 718 -12.81 18.22 -5.87
N ILE A 719 -12.81 17.36 -6.89
CA ILE A 719 -12.81 15.89 -6.72
C ILE A 719 -11.37 15.41 -6.52
N THR A 720 -11.08 14.83 -5.37
CA THR A 720 -9.75 14.29 -5.04
C THR A 720 -9.73 12.79 -5.14
N VAL A 721 -8.80 12.25 -5.94
CA VAL A 721 -8.77 10.83 -6.31
C VAL A 721 -7.59 10.11 -5.65
N GLY A 722 -7.89 9.16 -4.78
CA GLY A 722 -6.93 8.18 -4.29
C GLY A 722 -6.82 6.96 -5.21
N ALA A 723 -5.80 6.13 -5.01
CA ALA A 723 -5.57 4.92 -5.80
C ALA A 723 -6.01 3.66 -5.04
N ILE A 724 -6.46 2.64 -5.78
CA ILE A 724 -6.50 1.25 -5.32
C ILE A 724 -5.48 0.40 -6.08
N ASN A 725 -5.15 -0.75 -5.51
CA ASN A 725 -4.49 -1.86 -6.17
C ASN A 725 -5.48 -3.01 -6.31
N GLU A 726 -5.94 -3.17 -7.53
CA GLU A 726 -6.93 -4.15 -8.01
C GLU A 726 -6.32 -5.52 -8.36
N LYS A 727 -5.07 -5.78 -7.94
CA LYS A 727 -4.40 -7.10 -8.03
C LYS A 727 -4.37 -7.80 -9.39
N ARG A 728 -4.68 -7.08 -10.48
CA ARG A 728 -4.93 -7.63 -11.81
C ARG A 728 -6.10 -8.62 -11.86
N THR A 729 -7.12 -8.38 -11.03
CA THR A 729 -8.34 -9.18 -10.91
C THR A 729 -9.57 -8.34 -11.26
N PRO A 730 -9.65 -7.78 -12.48
CA PRO A 730 -10.71 -6.83 -12.85
C PRO A 730 -12.10 -7.40 -12.58
N GLY A 731 -12.88 -6.70 -11.76
CA GLY A 731 -14.23 -7.11 -11.36
C GLY A 731 -14.31 -8.07 -10.17
N TYR A 732 -13.19 -8.51 -9.61
CA TYR A 732 -13.13 -9.23 -8.33
C TYR A 732 -12.45 -8.33 -7.29
N TRP A 733 -13.25 -7.84 -6.33
CA TRP A 733 -12.85 -6.72 -5.48
C TRP A 733 -12.48 -7.11 -4.06
N ALA A 734 -12.63 -8.39 -3.72
CA ALA A 734 -12.43 -8.87 -2.36
C ALA A 734 -10.95 -8.90 -1.95
N ASP A 735 -10.03 -8.83 -2.91
CA ASP A 735 -8.57 -8.80 -2.72
C ASP A 735 -7.94 -7.41 -2.97
N ASP A 736 -8.77 -6.41 -3.30
CA ASP A 736 -8.32 -5.05 -3.52
C ASP A 736 -7.76 -4.42 -2.25
N THR A 737 -6.72 -3.62 -2.41
CA THR A 737 -6.02 -2.99 -1.29
C THR A 737 -5.66 -1.55 -1.58
N LEU A 738 -5.51 -0.74 -0.53
CA LEU A 738 -4.90 0.59 -0.65
C LEU A 738 -3.39 0.44 -0.87
N PRO A 739 -2.84 0.92 -2.00
CA PRO A 739 -1.40 0.91 -2.23
C PRO A 739 -0.72 1.91 -1.30
N ALA A 740 0.45 1.56 -0.76
CA ALA A 740 1.13 2.37 0.24
C ALA A 740 1.43 3.81 -0.21
N PHE A 741 1.63 4.05 -1.51
CA PHE A 741 1.93 5.38 -2.01
C PHE A 741 0.73 6.34 -1.92
N THR A 742 -0.52 5.86 -1.95
CA THR A 742 -1.68 6.76 -2.07
C THR A 742 -1.76 7.67 -0.85
N SER A 743 -1.74 8.98 -1.10
CA SER A 743 -1.89 9.96 -0.03
C SER A 743 -3.24 9.81 0.67
N THR A 744 -3.24 10.04 1.98
CA THR A 744 -4.42 9.90 2.85
C THR A 744 -4.61 11.15 3.69
N GLY A 745 -5.87 11.45 4.00
CA GLY A 745 -6.29 12.58 4.79
C GLY A 745 -6.03 12.42 6.29
N PRO A 746 -6.64 13.27 7.12
CA PRO A 746 -7.33 14.49 6.69
C PRO A 746 -6.35 15.45 5.99
N THR A 747 -6.85 16.44 5.28
CA THR A 747 -5.98 17.55 4.82
C THR A 747 -5.45 18.32 6.02
N LEU A 748 -4.40 19.14 5.83
CA LEU A 748 -3.89 20.01 6.90
C LEU A 748 -4.94 20.99 7.43
N ASP A 749 -5.93 21.32 6.60
CA ASP A 749 -7.06 22.20 6.92
C ASP A 749 -8.27 21.43 7.51
N GLY A 750 -8.14 20.12 7.74
CA GLY A 750 -9.13 19.31 8.45
C GLY A 750 -10.25 18.72 7.59
N PHE A 751 -10.06 18.58 6.27
CA PHE A 751 -11.05 17.96 5.40
C PHE A 751 -10.83 16.45 5.25
N VAL A 752 -11.92 15.68 5.15
CA VAL A 752 -11.85 14.27 4.76
C VAL A 752 -11.50 14.19 3.28
N LYS A 753 -10.35 13.59 2.98
CA LYS A 753 -9.84 13.35 1.62
C LYS A 753 -9.06 12.02 1.63
N PRO A 754 -8.94 11.29 0.50
CA PRO A 754 -9.54 11.58 -0.82
C PRO A 754 -11.08 11.51 -0.78
N ASP A 755 -11.74 12.00 -1.83
CA ASP A 755 -13.20 11.87 -1.95
C ASP A 755 -13.60 10.46 -2.40
N ILE A 756 -12.82 9.89 -3.32
CA ILE A 756 -13.09 8.61 -3.96
C ILE A 756 -11.79 7.91 -4.33
N LEU A 757 -11.83 6.59 -4.46
CA LEU A 757 -10.73 5.79 -4.98
C LEU A 757 -11.02 5.28 -6.39
N ALA A 758 -9.98 5.15 -7.21
CA ALA A 758 -10.05 4.49 -8.51
C ALA A 758 -8.79 3.63 -8.74
N PRO A 759 -8.84 2.65 -9.66
CA PRO A 759 -7.66 1.86 -10.03
C PRO A 759 -6.48 2.76 -10.35
N GLY A 760 -5.35 2.54 -9.70
CA GLY A 760 -4.18 3.41 -9.86
C GLY A 760 -2.87 2.66 -9.71
N SER A 761 -2.91 1.33 -9.71
CA SER A 761 -1.73 0.49 -9.57
C SER A 761 -1.53 -0.29 -10.86
N GLN A 762 -0.35 -0.20 -11.45
CA GLN A 762 0.03 -1.00 -12.62
C GLN A 762 -0.92 -0.81 -13.82
N ILE A 763 -1.42 0.41 -13.99
CA ILE A 763 -2.24 0.80 -15.13
C ILE A 763 -1.36 0.78 -16.37
N VAL A 764 -1.86 0.27 -17.49
CA VAL A 764 -1.16 0.28 -18.77
C VAL A 764 -1.78 1.33 -19.70
N SER A 765 -0.95 2.21 -20.24
CA SER A 765 -1.37 3.25 -21.19
C SER A 765 -0.21 3.67 -22.10
N PHE A 766 -0.42 4.71 -22.91
CA PHE A 766 0.53 5.15 -23.91
C PHE A 766 1.80 5.76 -23.32
N MET A 767 2.96 5.25 -23.76
CA MET A 767 4.25 5.89 -23.57
C MET A 767 5.25 5.31 -24.56
N TYR A 768 6.07 6.17 -25.18
CA TYR A 768 6.91 5.79 -26.29
C TYR A 768 8.30 5.32 -25.86
N ASN A 769 8.61 4.09 -26.22
CA ASN A 769 9.92 3.45 -26.11
C ASN A 769 10.53 3.25 -27.50
N ALA A 770 11.45 4.13 -27.86
CA ALA A 770 12.13 4.06 -29.15
C ALA A 770 13.07 2.85 -29.27
N CYS A 771 13.58 2.29 -28.17
CA CYS A 771 14.42 1.10 -28.21
C CYS A 771 13.64 -0.17 -28.51
N LYS A 772 12.36 -0.23 -28.12
CA LYS A 772 11.46 -1.29 -28.58
C LYS A 772 11.00 -1.06 -30.02
N ALA A 773 10.83 0.19 -30.44
CA ALA A 773 10.42 0.53 -31.81
C ALA A 773 11.53 0.27 -32.84
N ALA A 774 12.77 0.62 -32.52
CA ALA A 774 13.94 0.49 -33.38
C ALA A 774 15.16 -0.03 -32.59
N PRO A 775 15.22 -1.34 -32.26
CA PRO A 775 16.27 -1.90 -31.41
C PRO A 775 17.70 -1.75 -31.95
N ALA A 776 17.84 -1.54 -33.27
CA ALA A 776 19.13 -1.35 -33.92
C ALA A 776 19.65 0.10 -33.86
N ASP A 777 18.84 1.07 -33.41
CA ASP A 777 19.25 2.47 -33.31
C ASP A 777 20.08 2.71 -32.04
N PRO A 778 21.37 3.08 -32.14
CA PRO A 778 22.22 3.31 -30.97
C PRO A 778 21.78 4.51 -30.12
N ASN A 779 20.92 5.39 -30.67
CA ASN A 779 20.40 6.56 -29.97
C ASN A 779 18.95 6.36 -29.50
N CYS A 780 18.44 5.13 -29.48
CA CYS A 780 17.05 4.87 -29.14
C CYS A 780 16.68 5.37 -27.71
N MET A 781 17.59 5.26 -26.73
CA MET A 781 17.30 5.71 -25.37
C MET A 781 17.10 7.23 -25.28
N SER A 782 17.94 8.03 -25.96
CA SER A 782 17.79 9.49 -25.94
C SER A 782 16.52 9.98 -26.67
N LYS A 783 15.96 9.15 -27.56
CA LYS A 783 14.69 9.39 -28.26
C LYS A 783 13.45 8.90 -27.50
N SER A 784 13.64 8.13 -26.43
CA SER A 784 12.54 7.65 -25.59
C SER A 784 12.11 8.72 -24.58
N GLN A 785 10.85 8.67 -24.14
CA GLN A 785 10.33 9.55 -23.11
C GLN A 785 11.06 9.32 -21.78
N LYS A 786 11.19 10.35 -20.93
CA LYS A 786 12.00 10.29 -19.70
C LYS A 786 11.66 9.10 -18.81
N LEU A 787 10.38 8.88 -18.53
CA LEU A 787 9.95 7.78 -17.65
C LEU A 787 10.37 6.41 -18.20
N VAL A 788 10.32 6.20 -19.53
CA VAL A 788 10.86 5.00 -20.16
C VAL A 788 12.37 4.87 -19.98
N ARG A 789 13.11 6.00 -20.06
CA ARG A 789 14.57 5.97 -19.89
C ARG A 789 14.97 5.55 -18.48
N ASP A 790 14.21 6.02 -17.51
CA ASP A 790 14.45 5.75 -16.10
C ASP A 790 13.97 4.33 -15.72
N HIS A 791 13.01 3.76 -16.47
CA HIS A 791 12.26 2.55 -16.10
C HIS A 791 11.92 1.67 -17.32
N ILE A 792 12.93 1.28 -18.08
CA ILE A 792 12.75 0.57 -19.38
C ILE A 792 12.01 -0.77 -19.24
N ASP A 793 12.13 -1.42 -18.09
CA ASP A 793 11.52 -2.69 -17.71
C ASP A 793 9.99 -2.63 -17.62
N TYR A 794 9.42 -1.44 -17.42
CA TYR A 794 7.96 -1.21 -17.38
C TYR A 794 7.35 -0.96 -18.75
N SER A 795 8.17 -0.93 -19.80
CA SER A 795 7.66 -0.87 -21.17
C SER A 795 7.05 -2.22 -21.52
N GLU A 796 5.76 -2.26 -21.87
CA GLU A 796 5.09 -3.46 -22.39
C GLU A 796 5.42 -3.61 -23.88
N THR A 797 5.27 -2.53 -24.64
CA THR A 797 5.53 -2.47 -26.08
C THR A 797 6.32 -1.21 -26.43
N ALA A 798 6.49 -0.93 -27.73
CA ALA A 798 7.05 0.34 -28.20
C ALA A 798 6.18 1.57 -27.83
N SER A 799 4.89 1.36 -27.57
CA SER A 799 3.93 2.45 -27.34
C SER A 799 3.14 2.30 -26.05
N LEU A 800 3.32 1.21 -25.30
CA LEU A 800 2.57 0.93 -24.07
C LEU A 800 3.53 0.73 -22.89
N PHE A 801 3.16 1.34 -21.77
CA PHE A 801 3.95 1.37 -20.56
C PHE A 801 3.05 1.21 -19.33
N ARG A 802 3.58 0.54 -18.32
CA ARG A 802 2.89 0.24 -17.07
C ARG A 802 3.34 1.19 -15.98
N MET A 803 2.39 1.78 -15.25
CA MET A 803 2.69 2.78 -14.23
C MET A 803 1.68 2.73 -13.08
N SER A 804 2.13 3.10 -11.89
CA SER A 804 1.25 3.29 -10.72
C SER A 804 1.34 4.71 -10.21
N GLY A 805 0.24 5.19 -9.63
CA GLY A 805 0.15 6.49 -8.98
C GLY A 805 -1.28 6.99 -8.94
N THR A 806 -1.59 7.89 -8.01
CA THR A 806 -2.85 8.64 -8.02
C THR A 806 -3.02 9.47 -9.31
N SER A 807 -1.92 9.81 -10.00
CA SER A 807 -1.91 10.37 -11.34
C SER A 807 -2.54 9.47 -12.40
N THR A 808 -2.49 8.13 -12.24
CA THR A 808 -3.13 7.16 -13.13
C THR A 808 -4.58 6.86 -12.73
N ALA A 809 -4.94 7.04 -11.46
CA ALA A 809 -6.32 6.93 -10.97
C ALA A 809 -7.20 8.14 -11.38
N THR A 810 -6.62 9.34 -11.35
CA THR A 810 -7.30 10.60 -11.71
C THR A 810 -7.96 10.58 -13.10
N PRO A 811 -7.30 10.15 -14.20
CA PRO A 811 -7.93 10.10 -15.53
C PRO A 811 -9.07 9.09 -15.63
N ILE A 812 -9.09 8.05 -14.81
CA ILE A 812 -10.19 7.08 -14.77
C ILE A 812 -11.45 7.76 -14.22
N VAL A 813 -11.33 8.53 -13.13
CA VAL A 813 -12.44 9.32 -12.58
C VAL A 813 -12.87 10.41 -13.57
N SER A 814 -11.93 11.14 -14.17
CA SER A 814 -12.22 12.12 -15.24
C SER A 814 -13.02 11.52 -16.38
N SER A 815 -12.73 10.26 -16.74
CA SER A 815 -13.44 9.54 -17.78
C SER A 815 -14.86 9.17 -17.39
N VAL A 816 -15.07 8.69 -16.15
CA VAL A 816 -16.44 8.42 -15.64
C VAL A 816 -17.26 9.71 -15.61
N VAL A 817 -16.66 10.84 -15.21
CA VAL A 817 -17.33 12.16 -15.31
C VAL A 817 -17.71 12.48 -16.76
N ALA A 818 -16.88 12.15 -17.76
CA ALA A 818 -17.23 12.35 -19.16
C ALA A 818 -18.42 11.48 -19.59
N LEU A 819 -18.53 10.25 -19.09
CA LEU A 819 -19.70 9.39 -19.29
C LEU A 819 -20.96 10.00 -18.65
N MET A 820 -20.83 10.53 -17.42
CA MET A 820 -21.92 11.21 -16.70
C MET A 820 -22.42 12.43 -17.47
N LEU A 821 -21.51 13.27 -17.97
CA LEU A 821 -21.84 14.49 -18.71
C LEU A 821 -22.31 14.23 -20.14
N GLN A 822 -21.98 13.07 -20.73
CA GLN A 822 -22.61 12.65 -21.98
C GLN A 822 -24.11 12.36 -21.77
N VAL A 823 -24.46 11.66 -20.68
CA VAL A 823 -25.84 11.26 -20.36
C VAL A 823 -26.65 12.44 -19.81
N ASN A 824 -26.04 13.23 -18.94
CA ASN A 824 -26.63 14.41 -18.34
C ASN A 824 -25.68 15.63 -18.44
N PRO A 825 -25.74 16.38 -19.55
CA PRO A 825 -24.80 17.49 -19.84
C PRO A 825 -25.00 18.73 -18.96
N ASN A 826 -26.06 18.77 -18.16
CA ASN A 826 -26.43 19.91 -17.32
C ASN A 826 -26.00 19.74 -15.86
N LEU A 827 -25.38 18.61 -15.48
CA LEU A 827 -24.90 18.43 -14.11
C LEU A 827 -23.91 19.52 -13.74
N THR A 828 -24.11 20.13 -12.59
CA THR A 828 -23.13 21.05 -12.00
C THR A 828 -21.95 20.28 -11.42
N PRO A 829 -20.77 20.90 -11.25
CA PRO A 829 -19.63 20.24 -10.59
C PRO A 829 -19.97 19.60 -9.24
N ASP A 830 -20.74 20.30 -8.39
CA ASP A 830 -21.18 19.76 -7.09
C ASP A 830 -22.12 18.55 -7.21
N GLU A 831 -23.00 18.52 -8.22
CA GLU A 831 -23.87 17.39 -8.48
C GLU A 831 -23.08 16.19 -9.00
N VAL A 832 -22.06 16.43 -9.84
CA VAL A 832 -21.14 15.38 -10.29
C VAL A 832 -20.37 14.78 -9.11
N LYS A 833 -19.76 15.62 -8.27
CA LYS A 833 -19.01 15.18 -7.10
C LYS A 833 -19.89 14.40 -6.12
N PHE A 834 -21.09 14.91 -5.85
CA PHE A 834 -22.08 14.24 -5.01
C PHE A 834 -22.41 12.85 -5.56
N ARG A 835 -22.77 12.74 -6.84
CA ARG A 835 -23.13 11.46 -7.47
C ARG A 835 -21.99 10.44 -7.35
N LEU A 836 -20.77 10.84 -7.66
CA LEU A 836 -19.59 9.97 -7.55
C LEU A 836 -19.41 9.43 -6.12
N LYS A 837 -19.46 10.31 -5.11
CA LYS A 837 -19.33 9.91 -3.70
C LYS A 837 -20.49 9.07 -3.20
N PHE A 838 -21.70 9.41 -3.59
CA PHE A 838 -22.92 8.71 -3.18
C PHE A 838 -22.97 7.27 -3.71
N THR A 839 -22.48 7.04 -4.93
CA THR A 839 -22.48 5.72 -5.56
C THR A 839 -21.18 4.95 -5.37
N ALA A 840 -20.20 5.53 -4.68
CA ALA A 840 -18.94 4.86 -4.38
C ALA A 840 -19.17 3.65 -3.48
N ARG A 841 -18.35 2.61 -3.63
CA ARG A 841 -18.47 1.36 -2.89
C ARG A 841 -17.37 1.27 -1.84
N PRO A 842 -17.67 1.48 -0.54
CA PRO A 842 -16.68 1.44 0.51
C PRO A 842 -16.17 0.01 0.75
N ALA A 843 -14.89 -0.10 1.10
CA ALA A 843 -14.31 -1.32 1.62
C ALA A 843 -14.82 -1.52 3.05
N VAL A 844 -15.64 -2.55 3.24
CA VAL A 844 -16.23 -2.95 4.52
C VAL A 844 -15.96 -4.42 4.79
N ARG A 845 -15.84 -4.77 6.08
CA ARG A 845 -15.74 -6.14 6.55
C ARG A 845 -17.12 -6.83 6.47
N PRO A 846 -17.20 -8.17 6.55
CA PRO A 846 -18.49 -8.88 6.58
C PRO A 846 -19.45 -8.38 7.67
N GLU A 847 -18.92 -7.86 8.78
CA GLU A 847 -19.67 -7.31 9.90
C GLU A 847 -20.24 -5.90 9.61
N GLY A 848 -19.88 -5.29 8.47
CA GLY A 848 -20.31 -3.94 8.07
C GLY A 848 -19.35 -2.81 8.44
N ASP A 849 -18.32 -3.10 9.24
CA ASP A 849 -17.31 -2.10 9.65
C ASP A 849 -16.38 -1.71 8.48
N PRO A 850 -16.01 -0.43 8.34
CA PRO A 850 -15.03 -0.01 7.33
C PRO A 850 -13.68 -0.72 7.51
N VAL A 851 -13.11 -1.24 6.42
CA VAL A 851 -11.75 -1.79 6.39
C VAL A 851 -10.71 -0.68 6.56
N TYR A 852 -10.98 0.46 5.93
CA TYR A 852 -10.16 1.67 5.98
C TYR A 852 -10.96 2.83 6.55
N SER A 853 -10.31 3.78 7.22
CA SER A 853 -11.02 5.00 7.64
C SER A 853 -11.48 5.83 6.44
N PRO A 854 -12.52 6.67 6.56
CA PRO A 854 -12.90 7.60 5.48
C PRO A 854 -11.77 8.56 5.07
N MET A 855 -10.81 8.83 5.95
CA MET A 855 -9.61 9.60 5.63
C MET A 855 -8.62 8.83 4.74
N GLN A 856 -8.78 7.51 4.59
CA GLN A 856 -7.96 6.68 3.71
C GLN A 856 -8.70 6.34 2.42
N GLN A 857 -9.98 5.95 2.53
CA GLN A 857 -10.76 5.47 1.39
C GLN A 857 -11.77 6.47 0.82
N GLY A 858 -11.96 7.63 1.45
CA GLY A 858 -13.05 8.54 1.11
C GLY A 858 -14.40 7.84 1.24
N ASN A 859 -15.22 7.97 0.20
CA ASN A 859 -16.49 7.26 0.07
C ASN A 859 -16.35 5.84 -0.52
N GLY A 860 -15.12 5.40 -0.82
CA GLY A 860 -14.83 4.08 -1.38
C GLY A 860 -14.42 4.13 -2.85
N ARG A 861 -14.45 2.98 -3.53
CA ARG A 861 -14.09 2.88 -4.94
C ARG A 861 -15.17 3.47 -5.85
N ILE A 862 -14.76 3.94 -7.01
CA ILE A 862 -15.65 4.34 -8.09
C ILE A 862 -16.36 3.15 -8.74
N TRP A 863 -17.61 3.35 -9.13
CA TRP A 863 -18.38 2.45 -9.96
C TRP A 863 -19.22 3.23 -10.97
N ALA A 864 -18.87 3.14 -12.25
CA ALA A 864 -19.41 4.01 -13.29
C ALA A 864 -20.92 3.81 -13.57
N PRO A 865 -21.46 2.58 -13.64
CA PRO A 865 -22.87 2.37 -13.95
C PRO A 865 -23.83 3.14 -13.03
N ASP A 866 -23.60 3.07 -11.71
CA ASP A 866 -24.49 3.71 -10.74
C ASP A 866 -24.37 5.25 -10.79
N ALA A 867 -23.14 5.77 -10.94
CA ALA A 867 -22.88 7.20 -11.07
C ALA A 867 -23.51 7.82 -12.33
N VAL A 868 -23.51 7.08 -13.44
CA VAL A 868 -23.96 7.54 -14.77
C VAL A 868 -25.46 7.36 -14.97
N LEU A 869 -26.00 6.18 -14.62
CA LEU A 869 -27.39 5.81 -14.91
C LEU A 869 -28.33 5.92 -13.70
N GLY A 870 -27.83 6.25 -12.51
CA GLY A 870 -28.67 6.45 -11.33
C GLY A 870 -29.75 7.53 -11.56
N ILE A 871 -31.00 7.22 -11.18
CA ILE A 871 -32.17 8.09 -11.44
C ILE A 871 -32.83 8.68 -10.19
N ASN A 872 -32.38 8.30 -8.98
CA ASN A 872 -32.97 8.74 -7.70
C ASN A 872 -31.91 9.38 -6.80
N PHE A 873 -31.29 10.47 -7.27
CA PHE A 873 -30.42 11.27 -6.40
C PHE A 873 -31.25 12.27 -5.60
N PRO A 874 -30.99 12.46 -4.30
CA PRO A 874 -31.59 13.56 -3.55
C PRO A 874 -31.24 14.91 -4.21
N ALA A 875 -32.03 15.94 -3.94
CA ALA A 875 -31.76 17.30 -4.42
C ALA A 875 -30.50 17.94 -3.78
N GLU A 876 -29.87 17.22 -2.85
CA GLU A 876 -28.62 17.56 -2.20
C GLU A 876 -27.48 17.68 -3.22
N LYS A 877 -26.57 18.60 -2.93
CA LYS A 877 -25.35 18.83 -3.70
C LYS A 877 -24.17 18.72 -2.75
N ASP A 878 -23.02 18.31 -3.26
CA ASP A 878 -21.80 18.44 -2.47
C ASP A 878 -21.48 19.93 -2.24
N ASN A 879 -20.61 20.22 -1.28
CA ASN A 879 -20.18 21.57 -0.95
C ASN A 879 -21.32 22.53 -0.53
N ALA A 880 -22.55 22.06 -0.29
CA ALA A 880 -23.72 22.91 0.00
C ALA A 880 -23.60 23.71 1.31
N SER A 881 -22.73 23.29 2.24
CA SER A 881 -22.42 24.01 3.47
C SER A 881 -21.27 25.02 3.31
N MET A 882 -20.63 25.08 2.15
CA MET A 882 -19.52 25.97 1.82
C MET A 882 -19.98 27.07 0.84
N ASP A 883 -19.27 28.19 0.81
CA ASP A 883 -19.56 29.31 -0.09
C ASP A 883 -18.31 29.70 -0.87
N ILE A 884 -18.24 29.19 -2.11
CA ILE A 884 -17.12 29.45 -3.00
C ILE A 884 -16.96 30.95 -3.33
N ASN A 885 -18.05 31.73 -3.33
CA ASN A 885 -17.95 33.16 -3.57
C ASN A 885 -17.32 33.87 -2.37
N SER A 886 -17.65 33.43 -1.15
CA SER A 886 -17.04 33.95 0.08
C SER A 886 -15.54 33.62 0.12
N ASP A 887 -15.17 32.36 -0.18
CA ASP A 887 -13.76 31.95 -0.25
C ASP A 887 -12.99 32.74 -1.33
N LEU A 888 -13.65 33.08 -2.45
CA LEU A 888 -13.08 33.88 -3.54
C LEU A 888 -13.23 35.41 -3.37
N ALA A 889 -13.91 35.93 -2.33
CA ALA A 889 -14.27 37.37 -2.24
C ALA A 889 -13.11 38.30 -1.85
N HIS A 890 -12.02 37.78 -1.27
CA HIS A 890 -10.85 38.56 -0.86
C HIS A 890 -11.20 39.83 -0.04
N ASN A 891 -11.98 39.70 1.03
CA ASN A 891 -12.25 40.83 1.93
C ASN A 891 -11.20 40.90 3.06
N ASP A 892 -11.18 42.01 3.83
CA ASP A 892 -10.26 42.22 4.96
C ASP A 892 -10.35 41.17 6.09
N LEU A 893 -11.23 40.18 5.92
CA LEU A 893 -11.54 39.11 6.83
C LEU A 893 -11.15 37.73 6.26
N GLU A 894 -10.20 37.68 5.30
CA GLU A 894 -9.61 36.46 4.67
C GLU A 894 -9.01 35.46 5.68
N PHE A 895 -8.99 35.76 6.99
CA PHE A 895 -8.61 34.81 8.05
C PHE A 895 -9.75 34.45 9.01
N ALA A 896 -10.92 35.06 8.84
CA ALA A 896 -12.05 34.97 9.77
C ALA A 896 -13.30 34.29 9.18
N TYR A 897 -13.42 34.13 7.86
CA TYR A 897 -14.65 33.62 7.20
C TYR A 897 -14.43 32.49 6.19
N HIS A 898 -13.51 31.56 6.46
CA HIS A 898 -13.32 30.36 5.65
C HIS A 898 -13.89 29.13 6.35
N TYR A 899 -14.40 28.18 5.57
CA TYR A 899 -14.99 26.96 6.11
C TYR A 899 -13.88 26.05 6.68
N PRO A 900 -13.83 25.81 8.00
CA PRO A 900 -12.89 24.85 8.56
C PRO A 900 -13.37 23.43 8.21
N GLY A 901 -12.44 22.55 7.88
CA GLY A 901 -12.78 21.16 7.64
C GLY A 901 -13.38 20.51 8.90
N PRO A 902 -14.34 19.55 8.73
CA PRO A 902 -15.10 19.00 9.85
C PRO A 902 -14.30 18.01 10.71
N VAL A 903 -13.06 17.67 10.33
CA VAL A 903 -12.23 16.72 11.05
C VAL A 903 -11.61 17.38 12.27
N GLN A 904 -11.99 16.88 13.44
CA GLN A 904 -11.38 17.21 14.71
C GLN A 904 -10.20 16.28 15.00
N LYS A 905 -9.25 16.76 15.79
CA LYS A 905 -8.04 16.04 16.19
C LYS A 905 -7.89 16.05 17.70
N MET A 906 -7.66 14.89 18.30
CA MET A 906 -7.29 14.75 19.70
C MET A 906 -6.09 13.83 19.88
N ILE A 907 -5.44 13.88 21.05
CA ILE A 907 -4.31 13.03 21.40
C ILE A 907 -4.74 12.00 22.45
N SER A 908 -4.20 10.79 22.38
CA SER A 908 -4.42 9.76 23.39
C SER A 908 -3.80 10.16 24.72
N ASP A 909 -4.32 9.61 25.83
CA ASP A 909 -3.87 9.99 27.18
C ASP A 909 -2.37 9.70 27.40
N ASN A 910 -1.83 8.69 26.73
CA ASN A 910 -0.41 8.33 26.77
C ASN A 910 0.47 9.13 25.77
N GLY A 911 -0.12 9.99 24.93
CA GLY A 911 0.60 10.80 23.94
C GLY A 911 1.09 10.05 22.70
N GLU A 912 0.77 8.77 22.54
CA GLU A 912 1.32 7.92 21.47
C GLU A 912 0.49 7.94 20.17
N ALA A 913 -0.78 8.37 20.22
CA ALA A 913 -1.65 8.41 19.05
C ALA A 913 -2.43 9.72 18.91
N TYR A 914 -2.66 10.15 17.68
CA TYR A 914 -3.67 11.14 17.32
C TYR A 914 -4.94 10.42 16.84
N LEU A 915 -6.11 10.82 17.35
CA LEU A 915 -7.41 10.42 16.82
C LEU A 915 -7.96 11.55 15.97
N TYR A 916 -8.31 11.23 14.72
CA TYR A 916 -9.07 12.07 13.83
C TYR A 916 -10.51 11.59 13.80
N PHE A 917 -11.46 12.52 13.89
CA PHE A 917 -12.88 12.16 13.90
C PHE A 917 -13.76 13.29 13.38
N VAL A 918 -14.93 12.93 12.87
CA VAL A 918 -15.98 13.84 12.41
C VAL A 918 -17.21 13.63 13.28
N GLN A 919 -17.87 14.71 13.69
CA GLN A 919 -19.10 14.66 14.46
C GLN A 919 -20.23 15.39 13.74
N ASP A 920 -21.46 14.95 13.97
CA ASP A 920 -22.65 15.72 13.61
C ASP A 920 -22.92 16.85 14.64
N ALA A 921 -23.95 17.65 14.38
CA ALA A 921 -24.35 18.75 15.27
C ALA A 921 -24.78 18.30 16.68
N ASN A 922 -25.10 17.02 16.87
CA ASN A 922 -25.49 16.44 18.15
C ASN A 922 -24.30 15.79 18.89
N GLY A 923 -23.10 15.84 18.31
CA GLY A 923 -21.88 15.23 18.86
C GLY A 923 -21.73 13.74 18.55
N GLN A 924 -22.57 13.16 17.68
CA GLN A 924 -22.44 11.77 17.24
C GLN A 924 -21.25 11.65 16.28
N VAL A 925 -20.34 10.71 16.56
CA VAL A 925 -19.19 10.45 15.67
C VAL A 925 -19.67 9.77 14.39
N LEU A 926 -19.40 10.40 13.26
CA LEU A 926 -19.76 9.94 11.91
C LEU A 926 -18.63 9.18 11.23
N ALA A 927 -17.39 9.56 11.53
CA ALA A 927 -16.18 8.96 10.95
C ALA A 927 -15.02 9.09 11.94
N LEU A 928 -14.10 8.12 11.94
CA LEU A 928 -12.89 8.19 12.75
C LEU A 928 -11.73 7.38 12.15
N GLY A 929 -10.53 7.71 12.60
CA GLY A 929 -9.32 6.93 12.39
C GLY A 929 -8.20 7.47 13.28
N ALA A 930 -7.25 6.62 13.66
CA ALA A 930 -6.14 7.05 14.51
C ALA A 930 -4.80 6.76 13.86
N VAL A 931 -3.81 7.57 14.22
CA VAL A 931 -2.44 7.44 13.75
C VAL A 931 -1.46 7.55 14.90
N ARG A 932 -0.26 7.00 14.73
CA ARG A 932 0.83 7.21 15.68
C ARG A 932 1.33 8.66 15.65
N THR A 933 1.66 9.24 16.81
CA THR A 933 2.15 10.63 16.89
C THR A 933 3.53 10.83 16.27
N SER A 934 4.39 9.79 16.27
CA SER A 934 5.78 9.90 15.80
C SER A 934 5.93 10.00 14.29
N ASP A 935 5.05 9.38 13.51
CA ASP A 935 5.15 9.35 12.05
C ASP A 935 3.82 9.39 11.30
N LYS A 936 2.70 9.55 12.01
CA LYS A 936 1.35 9.64 11.43
C LYS A 936 0.94 8.41 10.61
N MET A 937 1.53 7.24 10.86
CA MET A 937 1.02 5.99 10.29
C MET A 937 -0.32 5.60 10.92
N TRP A 938 -1.25 5.12 10.09
CA TRP A 938 -2.54 4.58 10.52
C TRP A 938 -2.41 3.37 11.46
N LEU A 939 -3.23 3.38 12.50
CA LEU A 939 -3.39 2.29 13.45
C LEU A 939 -4.60 1.44 13.06
N ASP A 940 -4.49 0.13 13.26
CA ASP A 940 -5.62 -0.78 13.08
C ASP A 940 -6.67 -0.62 14.20
N ARG A 941 -7.86 -1.15 13.96
CA ARG A 941 -9.00 -1.02 14.87
C ARG A 941 -8.75 -1.62 16.27
N GLU A 942 -7.99 -2.70 16.36
CA GLU A 942 -7.70 -3.38 17.63
C GLU A 942 -6.77 -2.51 18.48
N THR A 943 -5.68 -2.02 17.88
CA THR A 943 -4.74 -1.09 18.51
C THR A 943 -5.46 0.17 19.01
N ILE A 944 -6.37 0.71 18.18
CA ILE A 944 -7.21 1.85 18.54
C ILE A 944 -8.08 1.56 19.78
N GLY A 945 -8.68 0.37 19.85
CA GLY A 945 -9.52 -0.06 20.98
C GLY A 945 -8.76 -0.23 22.30
N MET A 946 -7.44 -0.43 22.25
CA MET A 946 -6.59 -0.56 23.44
C MET A 946 -6.16 0.78 24.05
N LEU A 947 -6.34 1.89 23.32
CA LEU A 947 -5.93 3.23 23.76
C LEU A 947 -7.03 3.92 24.56
N THR A 948 -6.64 4.69 25.59
CA THR A 948 -7.54 5.56 26.35
C THR A 948 -7.49 7.00 25.84
N TRP A 949 -8.65 7.65 25.88
CA TRP A 949 -8.86 8.99 25.36
C TRP A 949 -9.61 9.82 26.39
N ASN A 950 -9.22 11.08 26.52
CA ASN A 950 -9.82 12.04 27.44
C ASN A 950 -9.88 11.52 28.89
N SER A 951 -8.74 11.11 29.44
CA SER A 951 -8.59 10.56 30.79
C SER A 951 -9.51 9.35 31.05
N GLY A 952 -9.66 8.47 30.05
CA GLY A 952 -10.52 7.29 30.12
C GLY A 952 -12.04 7.58 30.09
N GLN A 953 -12.46 8.81 29.79
CA GLN A 953 -13.89 9.18 29.68
C GLN A 953 -14.49 8.89 28.31
N LEU A 954 -13.67 8.87 27.25
CA LEU A 954 -14.11 8.44 25.93
C LEU A 954 -14.07 6.91 25.88
N ARG A 955 -15.25 6.27 26.00
CA ARG A 955 -15.43 4.85 25.71
C ARG A 955 -15.90 4.69 24.27
N TRP A 956 -15.27 3.76 23.57
CA TRP A 956 -15.56 3.46 22.16
C TRP A 956 -17.01 3.03 21.96
N PRO A 957 -17.69 3.47 20.88
CA PRO A 957 -18.89 2.82 20.41
C PRO A 957 -18.54 1.36 20.09
N GLY A 958 -19.05 0.45 20.89
CA GLY A 958 -18.62 -0.96 20.94
C GLY A 958 -18.98 -1.62 22.27
N ASP A 959 -19.04 -0.84 23.35
CA ASP A 959 -19.53 -1.31 24.64
C ASP A 959 -20.94 -0.78 24.94
N SER A 960 -21.94 -1.49 24.40
CA SER A 960 -23.37 -1.44 24.77
C SER A 960 -24.15 -0.12 24.63
N MET A 961 -25.23 -0.22 23.84
CA MET A 961 -26.36 0.71 23.65
C MET A 961 -26.22 1.81 22.58
N VAL A 962 -27.11 1.75 21.58
CA VAL A 962 -27.41 2.86 20.65
C VAL A 962 -28.91 3.16 20.79
N SER A 963 -29.26 4.34 21.26
CA SER A 963 -30.62 4.88 21.18
C SER A 963 -30.72 5.78 19.95
N ALA A 964 -31.51 5.40 18.94
CA ALA A 964 -31.79 6.25 17.79
C ALA A 964 -33.15 6.95 17.98
N GLY A 965 -33.13 8.27 18.17
CA GLY A 965 -34.32 9.11 18.33
C GLY A 965 -34.78 9.85 17.06
N GLY A 966 -34.25 9.49 15.88
CA GLY A 966 -34.62 10.10 14.60
C GLY A 966 -35.76 9.37 13.89
N SER A 967 -36.38 10.02 12.88
CA SER A 967 -37.50 9.48 12.10
C SER A 967 -37.22 8.16 11.36
N TYR A 968 -35.94 7.84 11.14
CA TYR A 968 -35.46 6.61 10.51
C TYR A 968 -34.31 6.01 11.36
N ALA A 969 -34.35 4.70 11.64
CA ALA A 969 -33.33 4.00 12.42
C ALA A 969 -32.86 2.73 11.68
N TRP A 970 -31.53 2.50 11.62
CA TRP A 970 -30.92 1.28 11.09
C TRP A 970 -29.97 0.69 12.15
N ASN A 971 -30.19 -0.56 12.58
CA ASN A 971 -29.47 -1.16 13.70
C ASN A 971 -28.97 -2.58 13.36
N GLY A 972 -27.65 -2.79 13.43
CA GLY A 972 -27.00 -4.11 13.27
C GLY A 972 -26.44 -4.71 14.57
N GLY A 973 -26.55 -4.03 15.71
CA GLY A 973 -26.02 -4.49 17.00
C GLY A 973 -26.96 -5.47 17.72
N SER A 974 -26.47 -6.22 18.71
CA SER A 974 -27.23 -7.32 19.32
C SER A 974 -28.58 -6.94 19.93
N TYR A 975 -28.79 -5.69 20.36
CA TYR A 975 -30.03 -5.20 20.96
C TYR A 975 -30.44 -3.85 20.35
N ALA A 976 -31.71 -3.69 19.97
CA ALA A 976 -32.28 -2.48 19.40
C ALA A 976 -33.49 -1.96 20.20
N TRP A 977 -33.56 -0.65 20.45
CA TRP A 977 -34.75 0.02 21.02
C TRP A 977 -35.07 1.28 20.18
N ASN A 978 -36.18 1.24 19.44
CA ASN A 978 -36.52 2.26 18.43
C ASN A 978 -37.86 2.94 18.72
N GLY A 979 -37.86 4.26 18.84
CA GLY A 979 -39.08 5.08 19.03
C GLY A 979 -39.48 5.96 17.84
N GLY A 980 -38.66 5.99 16.77
CA GLY A 980 -38.88 6.79 15.56
C GLY A 980 -39.77 6.12 14.51
N SER A 981 -40.29 6.89 13.55
CA SER A 981 -41.33 6.46 12.60
C SER A 981 -40.99 5.23 11.74
N TYR A 982 -39.72 5.01 11.39
CA TYR A 982 -39.27 3.88 10.56
C TYR A 982 -38.03 3.21 11.17
N ALA A 983 -38.00 1.88 11.27
CA ALA A 983 -36.87 1.12 11.84
C ALA A 983 -36.50 -0.12 11.02
N TRP A 984 -35.19 -0.37 10.84
CA TRP A 984 -34.63 -1.59 10.25
C TRP A 984 -33.61 -2.20 11.22
N ASN A 985 -33.84 -3.44 11.65
CA ASN A 985 -33.05 -4.11 12.67
C ASN A 985 -32.50 -5.45 12.17
N GLY A 986 -31.19 -5.57 11.98
CA GLY A 986 -30.48 -6.83 11.71
C GLY A 986 -29.94 -7.53 12.97
N GLY A 987 -30.01 -6.86 14.11
CA GLY A 987 -29.54 -7.32 15.43
C GLY A 987 -30.36 -8.43 16.08
N SER A 988 -29.76 -9.22 16.98
CA SER A 988 -30.38 -10.40 17.61
C SER A 988 -31.71 -10.13 18.35
N TYR A 989 -31.86 -8.96 18.97
CA TYR A 989 -33.05 -8.56 19.72
C TYR A 989 -33.50 -7.15 19.31
N ALA A 990 -34.80 -6.94 19.04
CA ALA A 990 -35.35 -5.63 18.69
C ALA A 990 -36.64 -5.30 19.43
N TRP A 991 -36.75 -4.05 19.92
CA TRP A 991 -37.96 -3.45 20.45
C TRP A 991 -38.31 -2.18 19.64
N ASN A 992 -39.48 -2.15 19.02
CA ASN A 992 -39.90 -1.07 18.13
C ASN A 992 -41.24 -0.46 18.59
N GLY A 993 -41.25 0.84 18.88
CA GLY A 993 -42.44 1.60 19.28
C GLY A 993 -42.97 2.58 18.23
N GLY A 994 -42.25 2.80 17.13
CA GLY A 994 -42.66 3.73 16.06
C GLY A 994 -43.38 3.06 14.88
N SER A 995 -43.92 3.87 13.96
CA SER A 995 -44.98 3.49 13.00
C SER A 995 -44.67 2.31 12.07
N TYR A 996 -43.42 2.13 11.63
CA TYR A 996 -43.00 1.09 10.67
C TYR A 996 -41.72 0.40 11.15
N ALA A 997 -41.68 -0.94 11.14
CA ALA A 997 -40.51 -1.72 11.53
C ALA A 997 -40.21 -2.89 10.58
N TRP A 998 -38.93 -3.12 10.27
CA TRP A 998 -38.39 -4.28 9.57
C TRP A 998 -37.33 -4.96 10.43
N ASN A 999 -37.57 -6.21 10.83
CA ASN A 999 -36.69 -6.94 11.75
C ASN A 999 -36.18 -8.23 11.09
N GLY A 1000 -34.87 -8.34 10.91
CA GLY A 1000 -34.18 -9.52 10.37
C GLY A 1000 -33.49 -10.40 11.41
N GLY A 1001 -33.32 -9.95 12.65
CA GLY A 1001 -32.65 -10.73 13.69
C GLY A 1001 -33.59 -11.53 14.60
N SER A 1002 -33.01 -12.39 15.44
CA SER A 1002 -33.68 -13.56 16.06
C SER A 1002 -34.94 -13.30 16.88
N TYR A 1003 -35.06 -12.16 17.56
CA TYR A 1003 -36.18 -11.81 18.44
C TYR A 1003 -36.67 -10.38 18.19
N ALA A 1004 -37.97 -10.19 18.00
CA ALA A 1004 -38.57 -8.87 17.80
C ALA A 1004 -39.82 -8.64 18.66
N TRP A 1005 -39.96 -7.43 19.23
CA TRP A 1005 -41.15 -6.91 19.90
C TRP A 1005 -41.58 -5.59 19.24
N ASN A 1006 -42.76 -5.56 18.64
CA ASN A 1006 -43.27 -4.41 17.89
C ASN A 1006 -44.57 -3.87 18.49
N GLY A 1007 -44.59 -2.61 18.88
CA GLY A 1007 -45.78 -1.89 19.38
C GLY A 1007 -46.33 -0.82 18.42
N GLY A 1008 -45.66 -0.54 17.30
CA GLY A 1008 -46.09 0.46 16.32
C GLY A 1008 -46.97 -0.09 15.18
N SER A 1009 -47.52 0.79 14.34
CA SER A 1009 -48.64 0.49 13.44
C SER A 1009 -48.41 -0.62 12.39
N TYR A 1010 -47.20 -0.75 11.85
CA TYR A 1010 -46.84 -1.70 10.79
C TYR A 1010 -45.51 -2.40 11.09
N ALA A 1011 -45.46 -3.73 10.99
CA ALA A 1011 -44.24 -4.50 11.22
C ALA A 1011 -44.01 -5.63 10.19
N TRP A 1012 -42.77 -5.82 9.76
CA TRP A 1012 -42.26 -6.94 8.96
C TRP A 1012 -41.16 -7.66 9.74
N ASN A 1013 -41.35 -8.94 10.05
CA ASN A 1013 -40.38 -9.72 10.82
C ASN A 1013 -39.93 -10.97 10.04
N GLY A 1014 -38.63 -11.08 9.78
CA GLY A 1014 -37.98 -12.24 9.17
C GLY A 1014 -37.19 -13.13 10.15
N GLY A 1015 -37.02 -12.70 11.41
CA GLY A 1015 -36.29 -13.47 12.44
C GLY A 1015 -37.13 -14.52 13.18
N SER A 1016 -36.48 -15.40 13.93
CA SER A 1016 -37.07 -16.64 14.48
C SER A 1016 -38.27 -16.47 15.41
N TYR A 1017 -38.33 -15.40 16.21
CA TYR A 1017 -39.39 -15.14 17.20
C TYR A 1017 -39.89 -13.70 17.12
N ALA A 1018 -41.21 -13.50 17.03
CA ALA A 1018 -41.81 -12.16 16.98
C ALA A 1018 -43.05 -12.01 17.88
N TRP A 1019 -43.11 -10.90 18.63
CA TRP A 1019 -44.28 -10.43 19.36
C TRP A 1019 -44.75 -9.10 18.79
N ASN A 1020 -45.98 -9.04 18.30
CA ASN A 1020 -46.55 -7.85 17.68
C ASN A 1020 -47.81 -7.39 18.43
N GLY A 1021 -47.85 -6.14 18.86
CA GLY A 1021 -49.02 -5.47 19.45
C GLY A 1021 -49.60 -4.34 18.59
N GLY A 1022 -49.02 -4.10 17.42
CA GLY A 1022 -49.41 -3.06 16.46
C GLY A 1022 -50.53 -3.45 15.49
N SER A 1023 -51.10 -2.49 14.75
CA SER A 1023 -52.30 -2.68 13.92
C SER A 1023 -52.16 -3.68 12.77
N TYR A 1024 -51.00 -3.74 12.10
CA TYR A 1024 -50.72 -4.60 10.94
C TYR A 1024 -49.35 -5.28 11.06
N ALA A 1025 -49.30 -6.60 10.87
CA ALA A 1025 -48.02 -7.34 10.94
C ALA A 1025 -47.89 -8.42 9.85
N TRP A 1026 -46.68 -8.51 9.28
CA TRP A 1026 -46.22 -9.59 8.39
C TRP A 1026 -45.05 -10.34 9.04
N ASN A 1027 -45.19 -11.64 9.25
CA ASN A 1027 -44.17 -12.48 9.87
C ASN A 1027 -43.77 -13.62 8.93
N GLY A 1028 -42.46 -13.76 8.65
CA GLY A 1028 -41.85 -14.89 7.95
C GLY A 1028 -41.00 -15.80 8.86
N GLY A 1029 -40.94 -15.48 10.16
CA GLY A 1029 -40.18 -16.21 11.18
C GLY A 1029 -40.85 -17.48 11.72
N SER A 1030 -40.13 -18.31 12.48
CA SER A 1030 -40.63 -19.62 12.92
C SER A 1030 -41.76 -19.58 13.96
N TYR A 1031 -41.78 -18.58 14.85
CA TYR A 1031 -42.77 -18.44 15.92
C TYR A 1031 -43.27 -16.99 16.03
N ALA A 1032 -44.59 -16.79 16.02
CA ALA A 1032 -45.18 -15.46 16.15
C ALA A 1032 -46.36 -15.39 17.14
N TRP A 1033 -46.39 -14.31 17.94
CA TRP A 1033 -47.49 -13.93 18.81
C TRP A 1033 -48.01 -12.56 18.36
N ASN A 1034 -49.30 -12.46 18.04
CA ASN A 1034 -49.91 -11.20 17.59
C ASN A 1034 -51.09 -10.82 18.49
N GLY A 1035 -51.12 -9.58 18.96
CA GLY A 1035 -52.25 -8.99 19.71
C GLY A 1035 -52.95 -7.85 18.95
N GLY A 1036 -52.53 -7.58 17.70
CA GLY A 1036 -53.01 -6.51 16.83
C GLY A 1036 -54.20 -6.85 15.94
N SER A 1037 -54.68 -5.88 15.17
CA SER A 1037 -55.95 -5.96 14.42
C SER A 1037 -55.90 -6.85 13.17
N TYR A 1038 -54.78 -6.89 12.43
CA TYR A 1038 -54.63 -7.68 11.20
C TYR A 1038 -53.24 -8.31 11.09
N ALA A 1039 -53.17 -9.58 10.67
CA ALA A 1039 -51.95 -10.38 10.66
C ALA A 1039 -51.81 -11.27 9.43
N TRP A 1040 -50.63 -11.30 8.80
CA TRP A 1040 -50.20 -12.36 7.89
C TRP A 1040 -48.96 -13.06 8.44
N ASN A 1041 -49.00 -14.40 8.47
CA ASN A 1041 -47.91 -15.20 9.00
C ASN A 1041 -47.60 -16.37 8.04
N GLY A 1042 -46.36 -16.43 7.56
CA GLY A 1042 -45.81 -17.53 6.76
C GLY A 1042 -44.97 -18.52 7.58
N GLY A 1043 -44.90 -18.36 8.90
CA GLY A 1043 -44.13 -19.15 9.84
C GLY A 1043 -44.76 -20.44 10.32
N SER A 1044 -43.96 -21.31 10.96
CA SER A 1044 -44.36 -22.65 11.38
C SER A 1044 -45.38 -22.68 12.53
N TYR A 1045 -45.38 -21.69 13.44
CA TYR A 1045 -46.28 -21.65 14.60
C TYR A 1045 -46.74 -20.22 14.93
N ALA A 1046 -48.06 -20.02 15.13
CA ALA A 1046 -48.69 -18.71 15.31
C ALA A 1046 -49.76 -18.69 16.42
N TRP A 1047 -49.85 -17.59 17.18
CA TRP A 1047 -50.93 -17.35 18.15
C TRP A 1047 -51.47 -15.91 18.02
N ASN A 1048 -52.80 -15.73 17.99
CA ASN A 1048 -53.45 -14.41 17.86
C ASN A 1048 -54.41 -14.15 19.02
N GLY A 1049 -54.23 -13.03 19.73
CA GLY A 1049 -54.86 -12.74 21.02
C GLY A 1049 -56.18 -11.97 20.97
N ASN A 1050 -56.58 -11.37 19.83
CA ASN A 1050 -57.83 -10.62 19.73
C ASN A 1050 -58.62 -10.92 18.45
N LEU A 1051 -59.85 -11.39 18.67
CA LEU A 1051 -60.97 -11.65 17.75
C LEU A 1051 -60.92 -12.92 16.88
N VAL A 1052 -61.64 -13.92 17.38
CA VAL A 1052 -62.66 -14.63 16.60
C VAL A 1052 -63.68 -13.60 16.12
N ASP A 1053 -63.75 -13.35 14.81
CA ASP A 1053 -65.04 -13.15 14.12
C ASP A 1053 -65.03 -13.92 12.79
N THR A 1054 -66.14 -14.60 12.60
CA THR A 1054 -66.47 -15.71 11.71
C THR A 1054 -67.14 -15.24 10.43
N SER A 1055 -66.39 -14.69 9.47
CA SER A 1055 -66.90 -14.62 8.09
C SER A 1055 -65.77 -14.64 7.06
N GLN A 1056 -65.59 -15.82 6.47
CA GLN A 1056 -64.99 -16.14 5.16
C GLN A 1056 -63.90 -15.17 4.68
N GLU A 1057 -62.62 -15.52 4.66
CA GLU A 1057 -62.04 -16.67 3.98
C GLU A 1057 -60.71 -17.01 4.65
N SER A 1058 -60.59 -18.18 5.28
CA SER A 1058 -59.31 -18.87 5.36
C SER A 1058 -59.50 -20.30 5.84
N ILE A 1059 -58.54 -21.11 5.42
CA ILE A 1059 -58.05 -22.36 6.01
C ILE A 1059 -58.50 -23.66 5.32
N GLY A 1060 -57.50 -24.24 4.65
CA GLY A 1060 -57.32 -25.65 4.31
C GLY A 1060 -55.97 -25.77 3.57
N VAL A 1061 -54.83 -25.55 4.22
CA VAL A 1061 -54.04 -26.51 5.02
C VAL A 1061 -53.55 -27.71 4.22
N THR A 1062 -52.22 -27.85 4.24
CA THR A 1062 -51.38 -29.04 4.07
C THR A 1062 -51.25 -29.71 2.70
N GLN A 1063 -50.04 -29.64 2.13
CA GLN A 1063 -49.17 -30.82 2.16
C GLN A 1063 -47.69 -30.44 1.94
N TRP A 1064 -46.85 -31.01 2.81
CA TRP A 1064 -45.41 -31.16 2.69
C TRP A 1064 -45.05 -32.09 1.52
N VAL A 1065 -43.99 -31.82 0.76
CA VAL A 1065 -43.02 -32.84 0.31
C VAL A 1065 -41.64 -32.20 0.13
N GLU A 1066 -40.65 -32.96 0.59
CA GLU A 1066 -39.18 -32.83 0.51
C GLU A 1066 -38.62 -32.71 -0.93
N ASP A 1067 -37.43 -32.09 -1.05
CA ASP A 1067 -36.26 -32.24 -1.95
C ASP A 1067 -36.39 -32.95 -3.34
N PRO A 1068 -35.54 -32.65 -4.36
CA PRO A 1068 -34.20 -32.04 -4.27
C PRO A 1068 -33.86 -30.85 -5.20
#